data_AF-A0A9P8I0A4-F1
#
_entry.id   AF-A0A9P8I0A4-F1
#
_cell.length_a   1.000
_cell.length_b   1.000
_cell.length_c   1.000
_cell.angle_alpha   90.00
_cell.angle_beta   90.00
_cell.angle_gamma   90.00
#
_symmetry.space_group_name_H-M   'P 1'
#
loop_
_entity.id
_entity.type
_entity.pdbx_description
1 polymer ?
#
loop_
_entity_poly.entity_id
_entity_poly.type
_entity_poly.pdbx_seq_one_letter_code
_entity_poly.pdbx_strand_id
1 'polypeptide(L)'
;MSNHSIIRLTRELSDIQKSADLCTSNLALPCRDVDVRNVKAIIIGPPESPYEFGFFEFSREYPGKAPSVTATTTNGGRCRFNPNIYAQGKVCLSILGTWRGERGEEWSSAQGLESILISIQSLMSSNPYENEPGFEDAKSENDQKNIADYVAKIRHETLRISVIQRLEEYLGINPDGTVQAPPSSASDDSGDGEDAALDDLSPVFEPFKDLCKRRFLWYYDSYLLTISENKGKVTEGQPFAKMPFECTGNGMEGKFGYPELERRLKFIGEMLDKETENWAAEGLLAKKKETGVAANLQRQFEQTVEFYKKDDSVTLDIELVENNPFVWQVTYFGRPMTNLDGGLFKIGIYFSPRFPEEQPRVKFATPLFHHRISKDGVPCYFPKRTEEAKSHVEAIIEALEEESPPYDPRTMVNPEASKLYWGTKDQKKDYNRRLRRSVQRSMEGSSFLSTKLANNIIVVIIDPKMAAPNLPSLGSVIITGGCGMLGHHIVNLLHQRHPQSQISVIDIHTSRNRHTDPQIKYFDADITSQDAVLAVFREVQPDIVIHTASPTLMGGSKEFFEKVNVGGTRCLLEVSAEMGVKGFVYTSSASVISDGVSDLINADERWPYVPQNLQNEIYSQSKADAEVLVLAANRGASGMLTTALRPAGIFGEGDVQLVVRMYDAYKSGKTGFQLGDNNNLFDFTYVTNVAHAHLLAAVALKYTHSTKMPVPEERKVDGETFFITNDQPTYFWDFSRTVWKAAGDTTGIDVKIISKDIGLALATIMEWLWWAAGKVPSLSRKQVKFSCMTRYYNIGKAKERLGYKPIVSLPDGIERTMKWIMDQEAAENEKKSQ
;
A
#
# COMPACT_ATOMS: atom_id res chain seq x y z
N MET A 1 -31.24 34.06 -42.57
CA MET A 1 -31.73 32.99 -41.66
C MET A 1 -30.61 32.13 -41.05
N SER A 2 -29.43 32.00 -41.68
CA SER A 2 -28.32 31.14 -41.19
C SER A 2 -27.72 31.52 -39.83
N ASN A 3 -27.63 32.81 -39.49
CA ASN A 3 -27.05 33.26 -38.22
C ASN A 3 -27.92 32.97 -36.99
N HIS A 4 -29.25 32.95 -37.12
CA HIS A 4 -30.13 32.73 -35.96
C HIS A 4 -30.10 31.28 -35.49
N SER A 5 -29.97 30.32 -36.43
CA SER A 5 -29.79 28.90 -36.14
C SER A 5 -28.47 28.61 -35.42
N ILE A 6 -27.38 29.24 -35.85
CA ILE A 6 -26.06 29.09 -35.22
C ILE A 6 -26.08 29.72 -33.82
N ILE A 7 -26.63 30.93 -33.66
CA ILE A 7 -26.75 31.58 -32.34
C ILE A 7 -27.60 30.75 -31.38
N ARG A 8 -28.73 30.19 -31.84
CA ARG A 8 -29.57 29.29 -31.04
C ARG A 8 -28.81 28.03 -30.64
N LEU A 9 -28.09 27.41 -31.57
CA LEU A 9 -27.26 26.24 -31.33
C LEU A 9 -26.14 26.50 -30.33
N THR A 10 -25.37 27.56 -30.50
CA THR A 10 -24.30 27.96 -29.60
C THR A 10 -24.84 28.28 -28.20
N ARG A 11 -26.05 28.88 -28.11
CA ARG A 11 -26.72 29.11 -26.82
C ARG A 11 -27.17 27.80 -26.18
N GLU A 12 -27.86 26.91 -26.91
CA GLU A 12 -28.29 25.60 -26.40
C GLU A 12 -27.08 24.75 -25.94
N LEU A 13 -25.99 24.73 -26.70
CA LEU A 13 -24.75 24.05 -26.34
C LEU A 13 -24.08 24.68 -25.11
N SER A 14 -24.04 26.02 -25.02
CA SER A 14 -23.49 26.72 -23.85
C SER A 14 -24.33 26.49 -22.61
N ASP A 15 -25.65 26.45 -22.74
CA ASP A 15 -26.59 26.20 -21.63
C ASP A 15 -26.47 24.75 -21.15
N ILE A 16 -26.31 23.78 -22.08
CA ILE A 16 -26.05 22.36 -21.75
C ILE A 16 -24.68 22.16 -21.10
N GLN A 17 -23.66 22.93 -21.49
CA GLN A 17 -22.33 22.89 -20.86
C GLN A 17 -22.31 23.57 -19.47
N LYS A 18 -23.15 24.58 -19.25
CA LYS A 18 -23.24 25.32 -17.98
C LYS A 18 -24.19 24.69 -16.96
N SER A 19 -25.18 23.91 -17.39
CA SER A 19 -26.05 23.20 -16.47
C SER A 19 -25.24 22.11 -15.76
N ALA A 20 -24.99 22.33 -14.47
CA ALA A 20 -24.30 21.38 -13.60
C ALA A 20 -24.96 19.98 -13.62
N ASP A 21 -26.27 19.94 -13.92
CA ASP A 21 -27.07 18.73 -14.09
C ASP A 21 -26.70 17.87 -15.31
N LEU A 22 -25.96 18.39 -16.32
CA LEU A 22 -25.55 17.63 -17.52
C LEU A 22 -24.11 17.09 -17.44
N CYS A 23 -23.21 17.74 -16.71
CA CYS A 23 -21.94 17.11 -16.31
C CYS A 23 -22.15 15.87 -15.38
N THR A 24 -23.25 15.86 -14.63
CA THR A 24 -23.75 14.72 -13.81
C THR A 24 -24.74 13.82 -14.56
N SER A 25 -25.51 14.32 -15.54
CA SER A 25 -26.37 13.47 -16.36
C SER A 25 -25.67 13.01 -17.61
N ASN A 26 -24.82 11.98 -17.51
CA ASN A 26 -24.58 10.93 -18.53
C ASN A 26 -24.53 11.33 -20.03
N LEU A 27 -24.28 12.58 -20.37
CA LEU A 27 -24.46 13.16 -21.68
C LEU A 27 -23.32 14.15 -21.90
N ALA A 28 -22.54 13.95 -22.95
CA ALA A 28 -21.56 14.93 -23.36
C ALA A 28 -21.79 15.34 -24.82
N LEU A 29 -21.70 16.66 -25.05
CA LEU A 29 -21.87 17.31 -26.35
C LEU A 29 -20.65 18.21 -26.66
N PRO A 30 -19.60 17.65 -27.25
CA PRO A 30 -18.52 18.42 -27.82
C PRO A 30 -18.94 18.97 -29.19
N CYS A 31 -18.73 20.27 -29.38
CA CYS A 31 -18.94 20.94 -30.66
C CYS A 31 -17.60 21.45 -31.18
N ARG A 32 -17.32 21.29 -32.48
CA ARG A 32 -16.23 22.03 -33.13
C ARG A 32 -16.72 23.45 -33.40
N ASP A 33 -15.89 24.46 -33.07
CA ASP A 33 -16.18 25.87 -33.40
C ASP A 33 -16.36 26.11 -34.92
N VAL A 34 -15.80 25.20 -35.74
CA VAL A 34 -15.80 25.28 -37.21
C VAL A 34 -17.07 24.68 -37.84
N ASP A 35 -17.79 23.78 -37.14
CA ASP A 35 -18.97 23.10 -37.67
C ASP A 35 -20.03 22.82 -36.59
N VAL A 36 -20.85 23.84 -36.35
CA VAL A 36 -21.92 23.82 -35.33
C VAL A 36 -23.11 22.93 -35.74
N ARG A 37 -23.14 22.40 -36.98
CA ARG A 37 -24.27 21.61 -37.51
C ARG A 37 -24.08 20.10 -37.35
N ASN A 38 -22.83 19.65 -37.28
CA ASN A 38 -22.47 18.25 -37.04
C ASN A 38 -22.19 18.04 -35.55
N VAL A 39 -23.24 17.77 -34.78
CA VAL A 39 -23.13 17.51 -33.34
C VAL A 39 -23.00 16.01 -33.11
N LYS A 40 -21.94 15.62 -32.40
CA LYS A 40 -21.79 14.29 -31.83
C LYS A 40 -22.23 14.32 -30.36
N ALA A 41 -22.96 13.31 -29.94
CA ALA A 41 -23.40 13.13 -28.56
C ALA A 41 -23.00 11.76 -28.05
N ILE A 42 -22.58 11.66 -26.80
CA ILE A 42 -22.43 10.38 -26.10
C ILE A 42 -23.47 10.31 -24.98
N ILE A 43 -24.15 9.18 -24.87
CA ILE A 43 -25.04 8.85 -23.75
C ILE A 43 -24.38 7.71 -22.98
N ILE A 44 -24.15 7.92 -21.69
CA ILE A 44 -23.75 6.89 -20.74
C ILE A 44 -25.01 6.17 -20.27
N GLY A 45 -25.05 4.86 -20.41
CA GLY A 45 -26.25 4.08 -20.13
C GLY A 45 -26.72 4.22 -18.67
N PRO A 46 -28.04 4.28 -18.42
CA PRO A 46 -28.58 4.47 -17.07
C PRO A 46 -28.19 3.36 -16.10
N PRO A 47 -27.95 3.68 -14.82
CA PRO A 47 -27.71 2.67 -13.78
C PRO A 47 -28.92 1.73 -13.63
N GLU A 48 -28.70 0.51 -13.15
CA GLU A 48 -29.76 -0.50 -12.95
C GLU A 48 -30.47 -0.96 -14.25
N SER A 49 -29.89 -0.65 -15.40
CA SER A 49 -30.35 -1.08 -16.73
C SER A 49 -29.35 -2.06 -17.36
N PRO A 50 -29.72 -2.84 -18.38
CA PRO A 50 -28.74 -3.65 -19.13
C PRO A 50 -27.73 -2.79 -19.92
N TYR A 51 -27.88 -1.47 -19.93
CA TYR A 51 -26.98 -0.53 -20.57
C TYR A 51 -26.01 0.13 -19.60
N GLU A 52 -26.11 -0.18 -18.32
CA GLU A 52 -25.40 0.48 -17.22
C GLU A 52 -23.95 0.83 -17.56
N PHE A 53 -23.67 2.13 -17.51
CA PHE A 53 -22.37 2.77 -17.76
C PHE A 53 -21.76 2.57 -19.16
N GLY A 54 -22.45 1.93 -20.11
CA GLY A 54 -22.01 1.83 -21.50
C GLY A 54 -21.97 3.17 -22.23
N PHE A 55 -21.00 3.34 -23.14
CA PHE A 55 -20.83 4.51 -24.01
C PHE A 55 -21.59 4.36 -25.36
N PHE A 56 -22.64 5.17 -25.56
CA PHE A 56 -23.46 5.14 -26.78
C PHE A 56 -23.34 6.46 -27.53
N GLU A 57 -22.71 6.45 -28.70
CA GLU A 57 -22.48 7.67 -29.49
C GLU A 57 -23.52 7.83 -30.61
N PHE A 58 -24.02 9.05 -30.75
CA PHE A 58 -25.05 9.46 -31.70
C PHE A 58 -24.57 10.67 -32.52
N SER A 59 -24.77 10.63 -33.84
CA SER A 59 -24.48 11.75 -34.74
C SER A 59 -25.77 12.35 -35.32
N ARG A 60 -25.80 13.67 -35.57
CA ARG A 60 -27.00 14.39 -36.02
C ARG A 60 -26.73 15.59 -36.94
N GLU A 61 -27.75 15.91 -37.75
CA GLU A 61 -27.92 17.19 -38.47
C GLU A 61 -29.11 17.99 -37.88
N TYR A 62 -28.88 19.23 -37.42
CA TYR A 62 -29.87 20.13 -36.76
C TYR A 62 -29.58 21.60 -37.17
N PRO A 63 -30.52 22.59 -37.21
CA PRO A 63 -31.89 22.65 -36.63
C PRO A 63 -33.07 22.84 -37.61
N GLY A 64 -32.88 22.79 -38.93
CA GLY A 64 -33.93 23.17 -39.89
C GLY A 64 -35.09 22.18 -40.08
N LYS A 65 -34.92 20.92 -39.63
CA LYS A 65 -35.89 19.80 -39.67
C LYS A 65 -35.66 18.92 -38.42
N ALA A 66 -36.57 17.98 -38.15
CA ALA A 66 -36.35 16.96 -37.12
C ALA A 66 -34.98 16.28 -37.37
N PRO A 67 -34.08 16.22 -36.37
CA PRO A 67 -32.73 15.74 -36.60
C PRO A 67 -32.74 14.24 -36.91
N SER A 68 -32.03 13.83 -37.95
CA SER A 68 -31.72 12.41 -38.16
C SER A 68 -30.72 11.99 -37.09
N VAL A 69 -31.04 10.97 -36.31
CA VAL A 69 -30.15 10.44 -35.28
C VAL A 69 -29.68 9.06 -35.70
N THR A 70 -28.36 8.89 -35.77
CA THR A 70 -27.74 7.61 -36.07
C THR A 70 -26.90 7.16 -34.87
N ALA A 71 -27.21 5.99 -34.32
CA ALA A 71 -26.41 5.31 -33.32
C ALA A 71 -25.18 4.69 -34.00
N THR A 72 -23.99 5.06 -33.54
CA THR A 72 -22.71 4.60 -34.12
C THR A 72 -22.18 3.34 -33.40
N THR A 73 -22.56 3.15 -32.14
CA THR A 73 -22.21 1.97 -31.34
C THR A 73 -23.11 0.78 -31.71
N THR A 74 -22.96 0.20 -32.91
CA THR A 74 -23.77 -0.97 -33.34
C THR A 74 -22.95 -2.15 -33.86
N ASN A 75 -21.63 -2.12 -33.66
CA ASN A 75 -20.70 -3.15 -34.13
C ASN A 75 -20.83 -3.42 -35.64
N GLY A 76 -20.88 -2.35 -36.43
CA GLY A 76 -20.97 -2.42 -37.90
C GLY A 76 -22.27 -3.05 -38.42
N GLY A 77 -23.41 -2.81 -37.76
CA GLY A 77 -24.70 -3.34 -38.22
C GLY A 77 -25.14 -4.65 -37.57
N ARG A 78 -24.38 -5.19 -36.60
CA ARG A 78 -24.60 -6.55 -36.06
C ARG A 78 -25.29 -6.59 -34.69
N CYS A 79 -25.24 -5.51 -33.92
CA CYS A 79 -25.79 -5.46 -32.57
C CYS A 79 -27.01 -4.54 -32.49
N ARG A 80 -28.16 -5.10 -32.12
CA ARG A 80 -29.39 -4.35 -31.83
C ARG A 80 -29.48 -4.12 -30.32
N PHE A 81 -29.08 -2.93 -29.87
CA PHE A 81 -29.07 -2.62 -28.45
C PHE A 81 -30.48 -2.46 -27.85
N ASN A 82 -31.44 -1.97 -28.63
CA ASN A 82 -32.81 -1.75 -28.17
C ASN A 82 -33.79 -2.00 -29.32
N PRO A 83 -35.05 -2.38 -29.08
CA PRO A 83 -36.03 -2.48 -30.15
C PRO A 83 -36.16 -1.22 -31.02
N ASN A 84 -35.98 -0.05 -30.39
CA ASN A 84 -36.03 1.27 -31.00
C ASN A 84 -34.65 1.83 -31.40
N ILE A 85 -33.57 1.07 -31.21
CA ILE A 85 -32.20 1.37 -31.67
C ILE A 85 -31.72 0.20 -32.51
N TYR A 86 -31.93 0.32 -33.82
CA TYR A 86 -31.71 -0.75 -34.79
C TYR A 86 -30.22 -1.02 -34.97
N ALA A 87 -29.87 -2.25 -35.38
CA ALA A 87 -28.48 -2.61 -35.63
C ALA A 87 -27.82 -1.74 -36.71
N GLN A 88 -28.58 -1.28 -37.71
CA GLN A 88 -28.13 -0.32 -38.73
C GLN A 88 -27.97 1.14 -38.23
N GLY A 89 -28.18 1.39 -36.94
CA GLY A 89 -28.01 2.71 -36.30
C GLY A 89 -29.26 3.60 -36.30
N LYS A 90 -30.36 3.19 -36.96
CA LYS A 90 -31.60 3.97 -36.98
C LYS A 90 -32.25 4.02 -35.59
N VAL A 91 -32.66 5.21 -35.16
CA VAL A 91 -33.40 5.43 -33.89
C VAL A 91 -34.87 5.76 -34.20
N CYS A 92 -35.80 5.02 -33.58
CA CYS A 92 -37.25 5.21 -33.74
C CYS A 92 -37.86 5.90 -32.51
N LEU A 93 -38.27 7.16 -32.67
CA LEU A 93 -38.93 7.97 -31.63
C LEU A 93 -39.96 8.93 -32.25
N SER A 94 -41.04 9.22 -31.52
CA SER A 94 -42.06 10.19 -31.92
C SER A 94 -41.48 11.60 -32.07
N ILE A 95 -40.60 12.02 -31.14
CA ILE A 95 -39.90 13.32 -31.20
C ILE A 95 -38.97 13.46 -32.42
N LEU A 96 -38.55 12.34 -33.02
CA LEU A 96 -37.71 12.33 -34.23
C LEU A 96 -38.56 12.23 -35.52
N GLY A 97 -39.88 12.09 -35.39
CA GLY A 97 -40.77 11.81 -36.53
C GLY A 97 -40.58 10.43 -37.16
N THR A 98 -39.84 9.52 -36.50
CA THR A 98 -39.58 8.16 -36.98
C THR A 98 -40.53 7.12 -36.39
N TRP A 99 -41.43 7.53 -35.49
CA TRP A 99 -42.52 6.74 -34.90
C TRP A 99 -43.78 7.59 -34.72
N ARG A 100 -44.96 6.97 -34.57
CA ARG A 100 -46.22 7.69 -34.31
C ARG A 100 -46.25 8.16 -32.85
N GLY A 101 -46.59 9.42 -32.60
CA GLY A 101 -46.75 9.98 -31.26
C GLY A 101 -48.14 10.56 -31.02
N GLU A 102 -48.48 10.80 -29.75
CA GLU A 102 -49.67 11.56 -29.39
C GLU A 102 -49.46 13.06 -29.59
N ARG A 103 -50.56 13.83 -29.57
CA ARG A 103 -50.52 15.29 -29.83
C ARG A 103 -49.70 16.01 -28.75
N GLY A 104 -48.47 16.40 -29.10
CA GLY A 104 -47.51 17.03 -28.20
C GLY A 104 -46.19 16.27 -28.03
N GLU A 105 -46.14 15.00 -28.45
CA GLU A 105 -44.94 14.15 -28.41
C GLU A 105 -44.10 14.23 -29.69
N GLU A 106 -44.70 14.71 -30.77
CA GLU A 106 -44.03 14.90 -32.06
C GLU A 106 -43.11 16.13 -32.06
N TRP A 107 -42.14 16.12 -32.98
CA TRP A 107 -41.17 17.20 -33.14
C TRP A 107 -41.83 18.58 -33.21
N SER A 108 -41.38 19.51 -32.36
CA SER A 108 -41.73 20.93 -32.47
C SER A 108 -40.49 21.81 -32.39
N SER A 109 -40.55 22.99 -33.04
CA SER A 109 -39.44 23.95 -33.03
C SER A 109 -39.13 24.55 -31.66
N ALA A 110 -39.96 24.28 -30.64
CA ALA A 110 -39.76 24.67 -29.25
C ALA A 110 -38.88 23.68 -28.47
N GLN A 111 -38.69 22.45 -28.96
CA GLN A 111 -37.83 21.45 -28.34
C GLN A 111 -36.35 21.72 -28.68
N GLY A 112 -35.47 21.53 -27.69
CA GLY A 112 -34.02 21.72 -27.82
C GLY A 112 -33.26 20.40 -27.86
N LEU A 113 -31.94 20.46 -28.08
CA LEU A 113 -31.04 19.30 -28.12
C LEU A 113 -31.16 18.38 -26.89
N GLU A 114 -31.26 18.97 -25.71
CA GLU A 114 -31.39 18.27 -24.42
C GLU A 114 -32.60 17.32 -24.40
N SER A 115 -33.79 17.82 -24.76
CA SER A 115 -35.02 17.03 -24.76
C SER A 115 -34.90 15.78 -25.62
N ILE A 116 -34.25 15.89 -26.78
CA ILE A 116 -34.09 14.76 -27.69
C ILE A 116 -33.12 13.72 -27.14
N LEU A 117 -32.06 14.16 -26.45
CA LEU A 117 -31.10 13.21 -25.87
C LEU A 117 -31.69 12.52 -24.63
N ILE A 118 -32.47 13.22 -23.83
CA ILE A 118 -33.25 12.61 -22.73
C ILE A 118 -34.24 11.58 -23.30
N SER A 119 -34.94 11.88 -24.39
CA SER A 119 -35.84 10.91 -25.06
C SER A 119 -35.13 9.68 -25.63
N ILE A 120 -33.86 9.80 -26.03
CA ILE A 120 -33.06 8.62 -26.43
C ILE A 120 -32.63 7.84 -25.20
N GLN A 121 -32.19 8.52 -24.13
CA GLN A 121 -31.81 7.86 -22.89
C GLN A 121 -32.99 7.11 -22.26
N SER A 122 -34.23 7.61 -22.38
CA SER A 122 -35.42 6.92 -21.87
C SER A 122 -35.72 5.60 -22.57
N LEU A 123 -35.20 5.37 -23.78
CA LEU A 123 -35.28 4.05 -24.43
C LEU A 123 -34.43 3.00 -23.70
N MET A 124 -33.40 3.43 -22.97
CA MET A 124 -32.44 2.57 -22.28
C MET A 124 -32.99 2.13 -20.91
N SER A 125 -34.22 1.59 -20.91
CA SER A 125 -34.95 1.14 -19.73
C SER A 125 -34.37 -0.15 -19.12
N SER A 126 -34.76 -0.44 -17.88
CA SER A 126 -34.39 -1.69 -17.18
C SER A 126 -34.97 -2.94 -17.85
N ASN A 127 -36.12 -2.80 -18.52
CA ASN A 127 -36.73 -3.84 -19.34
C ASN A 127 -36.88 -3.39 -20.81
N PRO A 128 -35.85 -3.56 -21.64
CA PRO A 128 -35.92 -3.18 -23.04
C PRO A 128 -36.81 -4.10 -23.90
N TYR A 129 -37.28 -5.23 -23.36
CA TYR A 129 -38.20 -6.13 -24.07
C TYR A 129 -39.58 -5.49 -24.29
N GLU A 130 -40.04 -4.70 -23.31
CA GLU A 130 -41.33 -3.98 -23.36
C GLU A 130 -41.35 -2.87 -24.40
N ASN A 131 -40.18 -2.42 -24.88
CA ASN A 131 -40.10 -1.42 -25.93
C ASN A 131 -40.40 -1.98 -27.33
N GLU A 132 -40.55 -3.30 -27.48
CA GLU A 132 -40.93 -3.91 -28.76
C GLU A 132 -42.47 -3.86 -28.92
N PRO A 133 -42.97 -3.34 -30.06
CA PRO A 133 -44.41 -3.28 -30.32
C PRO A 133 -45.09 -4.65 -30.19
N GLY A 134 -46.18 -4.69 -29.42
CA GLY A 134 -46.96 -5.91 -29.12
C GLY A 134 -46.47 -6.70 -27.91
N PHE A 135 -45.44 -6.24 -27.21
CA PHE A 135 -44.91 -6.85 -25.99
C PHE A 135 -44.94 -5.90 -24.77
N GLU A 136 -45.70 -4.80 -24.85
CA GLU A 136 -45.79 -3.76 -23.81
C GLU A 136 -46.36 -4.29 -22.49
N ASP A 137 -47.26 -5.27 -22.56
CA ASP A 137 -47.93 -5.91 -21.42
C ASP A 137 -47.48 -7.37 -21.19
N ALA A 138 -46.31 -7.75 -21.70
CA ALA A 138 -45.81 -9.13 -21.66
C ALA A 138 -45.58 -9.63 -20.21
N LYS A 139 -46.49 -10.47 -19.70
CA LYS A 139 -46.51 -10.94 -18.28
C LYS A 139 -46.53 -12.46 -18.11
N SER A 140 -46.58 -13.24 -19.18
CA SER A 140 -46.62 -14.71 -19.07
C SER A 140 -45.31 -15.28 -18.53
N GLU A 141 -45.31 -16.51 -18.00
CA GLU A 141 -44.07 -17.16 -17.53
C GLU A 141 -43.01 -17.28 -18.64
N ASN A 142 -43.46 -17.48 -19.89
CA ASN A 142 -42.57 -17.52 -21.05
C ASN A 142 -41.99 -16.13 -21.37
N ASP A 143 -42.78 -15.06 -21.19
CA ASP A 143 -42.32 -13.69 -21.36
C ASP A 143 -41.28 -13.31 -20.30
N GLN A 144 -41.48 -13.70 -19.04
CA GLN A 144 -40.50 -13.45 -17.97
C GLN A 144 -39.14 -14.09 -18.29
N LYS A 145 -39.14 -15.30 -18.85
CA LYS A 145 -37.91 -15.95 -19.32
C LYS A 145 -37.27 -15.18 -20.48
N ASN A 146 -38.05 -14.81 -21.49
CA ASN A 146 -37.55 -14.05 -22.65
C ASN A 146 -37.00 -12.66 -22.24
N ILE A 147 -37.66 -11.99 -21.29
CA ILE A 147 -37.20 -10.72 -20.70
C ILE A 147 -35.81 -10.94 -20.07
N ALA A 148 -35.66 -11.95 -19.22
CA ALA A 148 -34.39 -12.24 -18.56
C ALA A 148 -33.26 -12.57 -19.57
N ASP A 149 -33.55 -13.40 -20.56
CA ASP A 149 -32.60 -13.79 -21.60
C ASP A 149 -32.20 -12.58 -22.49
N TYR A 150 -33.15 -11.70 -22.82
CA TYR A 150 -32.89 -10.50 -23.61
C TYR A 150 -32.07 -9.47 -22.84
N VAL A 151 -32.39 -9.24 -21.56
CA VAL A 151 -31.62 -8.38 -20.66
C VAL A 151 -30.19 -8.89 -20.50
N ALA A 152 -30.00 -10.20 -20.33
CA ALA A 152 -28.68 -10.81 -20.22
C ALA A 152 -27.84 -10.59 -21.48
N LYS A 153 -28.44 -10.77 -22.66
CA LYS A 153 -27.80 -10.53 -23.96
C LYS A 153 -27.36 -9.08 -24.14
N ILE A 154 -28.25 -8.12 -23.88
CA ILE A 154 -27.94 -6.69 -24.01
C ILE A 154 -26.82 -6.32 -23.03
N ARG A 155 -26.89 -6.76 -21.77
CA ARG A 155 -25.86 -6.48 -20.77
C ARG A 155 -24.48 -6.98 -21.19
N HIS A 156 -24.41 -8.20 -21.74
CA HIS A 156 -23.15 -8.74 -22.26
C HIS A 156 -22.59 -7.87 -23.40
N GLU A 157 -23.44 -7.49 -24.35
CA GLU A 157 -23.03 -6.74 -25.54
C GLU A 157 -22.73 -5.27 -25.24
N THR A 158 -23.36 -4.69 -24.21
CA THR A 158 -22.98 -3.39 -23.65
C THR A 158 -21.54 -3.42 -23.16
N LEU A 159 -21.16 -4.40 -22.33
CA LEU A 159 -19.77 -4.53 -21.87
C LEU A 159 -18.81 -4.77 -23.03
N ARG A 160 -19.13 -5.71 -23.92
CA ARG A 160 -18.25 -6.13 -25.02
C ARG A 160 -18.00 -5.03 -26.04
N ILE A 161 -19.05 -4.37 -26.52
CA ILE A 161 -18.97 -3.41 -27.62
C ILE A 161 -18.85 -1.98 -27.10
N SER A 162 -19.81 -1.58 -26.25
CA SER A 162 -19.97 -0.18 -25.86
C SER A 162 -18.88 0.28 -24.88
N VAL A 163 -18.33 -0.63 -24.08
CA VAL A 163 -17.22 -0.33 -23.15
C VAL A 163 -15.88 -0.84 -23.70
N ILE A 164 -15.71 -2.16 -23.80
CA ILE A 164 -14.40 -2.80 -24.05
C ILE A 164 -13.88 -2.48 -25.45
N GLN A 165 -14.62 -2.86 -26.50
CA GLN A 165 -14.18 -2.64 -27.89
C GLN A 165 -13.92 -1.15 -28.16
N ARG A 166 -14.77 -0.26 -27.65
CA ARG A 166 -14.59 1.18 -27.82
C ARG A 166 -13.28 1.69 -27.20
N LEU A 167 -12.93 1.21 -26.00
CA LEU A 167 -11.69 1.61 -25.34
C LEU A 167 -10.46 0.96 -25.99
N GLU A 168 -10.59 -0.26 -26.49
CA GLU A 168 -9.56 -0.90 -27.31
C GLU A 168 -9.25 -0.09 -28.56
N GLU A 169 -10.29 0.37 -29.28
CA GLU A 169 -10.15 1.27 -30.43
C GLU A 169 -9.42 2.57 -30.06
N TYR A 170 -9.79 3.20 -28.93
CA TYR A 170 -9.12 4.43 -28.47
C TYR A 170 -7.69 4.25 -27.97
N LEU A 171 -7.32 3.05 -27.53
CA LEU A 171 -6.00 2.70 -27.02
C LEU A 171 -5.13 1.97 -28.06
N GLY A 172 -5.67 1.69 -29.26
CA GLY A 172 -4.96 0.93 -30.29
C GLY A 172 -4.69 -0.52 -29.91
N ILE A 173 -5.57 -1.13 -29.10
CA ILE A 173 -5.46 -2.52 -28.66
C ILE A 173 -6.16 -3.42 -29.68
N ASN A 174 -5.43 -4.39 -30.21
CA ASN A 174 -6.00 -5.42 -31.07
C ASN A 174 -6.75 -6.47 -30.24
N PRO A 175 -7.76 -7.16 -30.82
CA PRO A 175 -8.52 -8.20 -30.12
C PRO A 175 -7.69 -9.40 -29.62
N ASP A 176 -6.47 -9.58 -30.12
CA ASP A 176 -5.51 -10.60 -29.66
C ASP A 176 -4.72 -10.16 -28.40
N GLY A 177 -4.89 -8.91 -27.96
CA GLY A 177 -4.18 -8.31 -26.84
C GLY A 177 -2.86 -7.62 -27.21
N THR A 178 -2.53 -7.51 -28.50
CA THR A 178 -1.37 -6.75 -28.96
C THR A 178 -1.69 -5.26 -29.06
N VAL A 179 -0.70 -4.40 -28.83
CA VAL A 179 -0.86 -2.93 -28.97
C VAL A 179 -0.27 -2.52 -30.31
N GLN A 180 -1.05 -1.81 -31.12
CA GLN A 180 -0.59 -1.27 -32.38
C GLN A 180 0.52 -0.24 -32.13
N ALA A 181 1.66 -0.40 -32.79
CA ALA A 181 2.75 0.57 -32.68
C ALA A 181 2.25 1.96 -33.13
N PRO A 182 2.59 3.05 -32.41
CA PRO A 182 2.28 4.38 -32.89
C PRO A 182 2.90 4.55 -34.29
N PRO A 183 2.22 5.22 -35.23
CA PRO A 183 2.80 5.47 -36.55
C PRO A 183 4.15 6.15 -36.34
N SER A 184 5.22 5.47 -36.77
CA SER A 184 6.58 5.96 -36.65
C SER A 184 6.64 7.33 -37.33
N SER A 185 6.99 8.36 -36.57
CA SER A 185 7.46 9.62 -37.15
C SER A 185 8.63 9.28 -38.07
N ALA A 186 8.37 9.28 -39.37
CA ALA A 186 9.39 9.08 -40.38
C ALA A 186 10.50 10.11 -40.13
N SER A 187 11.71 9.60 -40.01
CA SER A 187 12.96 10.33 -40.03
C SER A 187 13.00 11.27 -41.24
N ASP A 188 13.31 12.55 -40.98
CA ASP A 188 13.98 13.40 -41.95
C ASP A 188 15.28 12.70 -42.40
N ASP A 189 15.38 12.31 -43.67
CA ASP A 189 16.47 12.72 -44.58
C ASP A 189 16.35 12.06 -45.97
N SER A 190 16.60 12.88 -46.99
CA SER A 190 16.96 12.61 -48.39
C SER A 190 15.91 12.21 -49.45
N GLY A 191 15.85 13.03 -50.51
CA GLY A 191 15.64 12.57 -51.89
C GLY A 191 14.47 13.22 -52.65
N ASP A 192 14.79 14.12 -53.58
CA ASP A 192 13.88 14.71 -54.58
C ASP A 192 13.01 13.67 -55.34
N GLY A 193 11.73 14.00 -55.60
CA GLY A 193 10.89 13.24 -56.52
C GLY A 193 9.38 13.47 -56.42
N GLU A 194 8.90 14.48 -57.16
CA GLU A 194 7.57 14.65 -57.82
C GLU A 194 6.29 14.01 -57.25
N ASP A 195 5.34 14.91 -56.88
CA ASP A 195 3.88 14.88 -57.07
C ASP A 195 3.11 13.54 -57.04
N ALA A 196 2.48 13.24 -55.89
CA ALA A 196 1.18 12.56 -55.85
C ALA A 196 0.41 12.83 -54.53
N ALA A 197 -0.69 13.58 -54.64
CA ALA A 197 -1.86 13.60 -53.74
C ALA A 197 -1.65 13.79 -52.23
N LEU A 198 -1.44 15.05 -51.81
CA LEU A 198 -1.69 15.51 -50.45
C LEU A 198 -3.15 15.97 -50.33
N ASP A 199 -4.06 15.04 -50.02
CA ASP A 199 -5.37 15.37 -49.49
C ASP A 199 -5.69 14.43 -48.31
N ASP A 200 -6.10 15.04 -47.20
CA ASP A 200 -6.69 14.44 -45.99
C ASP A 200 -5.77 13.90 -44.87
N LEU A 201 -4.97 14.78 -44.28
CA LEU A 201 -4.47 14.61 -42.89
C LEU A 201 -5.02 15.71 -41.99
N SER A 202 -6.34 15.84 -41.92
CA SER A 202 -6.95 16.53 -40.78
C SER A 202 -6.97 15.56 -39.58
N PRO A 203 -6.55 15.96 -38.36
CA PRO A 203 -6.60 15.08 -37.21
C PRO A 203 -8.05 14.66 -36.94
N VAL A 204 -8.28 13.34 -36.82
CA VAL A 204 -9.58 12.75 -36.54
C VAL A 204 -10.13 13.34 -35.24
N PHE A 205 -11.31 13.96 -35.30
CA PHE A 205 -11.96 14.58 -34.14
C PHE A 205 -12.58 13.50 -33.24
N GLU A 206 -11.89 13.17 -32.16
CA GLU A 206 -12.30 12.17 -31.14
C GLU A 206 -12.63 12.81 -29.79
N PRO A 207 -13.71 13.59 -29.67
CA PRO A 207 -13.91 14.44 -28.50
C PRO A 207 -14.35 13.69 -27.23
N PHE A 208 -14.73 12.42 -27.35
CA PHE A 208 -15.14 11.58 -26.24
C PHE A 208 -14.01 10.69 -25.69
N LYS A 209 -12.85 10.69 -26.35
CA LYS A 209 -11.74 9.78 -26.03
C LYS A 209 -11.35 9.87 -24.55
N ASP A 210 -11.01 11.07 -24.08
CA ASP A 210 -10.63 11.28 -22.68
C ASP A 210 -11.80 11.02 -21.72
N LEU A 211 -13.01 11.43 -22.10
CA LEU A 211 -14.21 11.21 -21.28
C LEU A 211 -14.46 9.72 -21.03
N CYS A 212 -14.44 8.89 -22.07
CA CYS A 212 -14.62 7.45 -21.97
C CYS A 212 -13.55 6.82 -21.08
N LYS A 213 -12.28 7.21 -21.24
CA LYS A 213 -11.17 6.72 -20.40
C LYS A 213 -11.38 7.07 -18.92
N ARG A 214 -11.78 8.30 -18.60
CA ARG A 214 -12.06 8.71 -17.21
C ARG A 214 -13.24 7.96 -16.60
N ARG A 215 -14.36 7.92 -17.32
CA ARG A 215 -15.58 7.25 -16.85
C ARG A 215 -15.38 5.74 -16.73
N PHE A 216 -14.54 5.15 -17.57
CA PHE A 216 -14.13 3.76 -17.40
C PHE A 216 -13.43 3.52 -16.06
N LEU A 217 -12.46 4.36 -15.68
CA LEU A 217 -11.78 4.26 -14.39
C LEU A 217 -12.74 4.44 -13.20
N TRP A 218 -13.78 5.26 -13.36
CA TRP A 218 -14.81 5.47 -12.35
C TRP A 218 -15.70 4.23 -12.16
N TYR A 219 -16.11 3.59 -13.26
CA TYR A 219 -17.05 2.46 -13.23
C TYR A 219 -16.38 1.09 -13.32
N TYR A 220 -15.05 1.04 -13.24
CA TYR A 220 -14.24 -0.18 -13.35
C TYR A 220 -14.71 -1.28 -12.40
N ASP A 221 -14.91 -0.95 -11.12
CA ASP A 221 -15.39 -1.88 -10.10
C ASP A 221 -16.82 -2.39 -10.43
N SER A 222 -17.69 -1.53 -10.95
CA SER A 222 -19.06 -1.90 -11.35
C SER A 222 -19.08 -2.88 -12.52
N TYR A 223 -18.17 -2.71 -13.50
CA TYR A 223 -18.03 -3.66 -14.60
C TYR A 223 -17.55 -5.03 -14.13
N LEU A 224 -16.53 -5.08 -13.27
CA LEU A 224 -16.03 -6.33 -12.70
C LEU A 224 -17.09 -7.05 -11.86
N LEU A 225 -17.86 -6.29 -11.07
CA LEU A 225 -18.99 -6.84 -10.31
C LEU A 225 -20.01 -7.46 -11.26
N THR A 226 -20.41 -6.72 -12.29
CA THR A 226 -21.36 -7.20 -13.31
C THR A 226 -20.89 -8.48 -13.97
N ILE A 227 -19.62 -8.57 -14.36
CA ILE A 227 -19.03 -9.78 -14.95
C ILE A 227 -19.09 -10.94 -13.94
N SER A 228 -18.69 -10.72 -12.69
CA SER A 228 -18.67 -11.76 -11.65
C SER A 228 -20.06 -12.33 -11.36
N GLU A 229 -21.09 -11.49 -11.30
CA GLU A 229 -22.48 -11.91 -11.03
C GLU A 229 -23.08 -12.73 -12.17
N ASN A 230 -22.74 -12.42 -13.42
CA ASN A 230 -23.28 -13.11 -14.59
C ASN A 230 -22.48 -14.36 -14.98
N LYS A 231 -21.20 -14.44 -14.59
CA LYS A 231 -20.36 -15.65 -14.74
C LYS A 231 -20.94 -16.88 -14.04
N GLY A 232 -21.67 -16.69 -12.94
CA GLY A 232 -22.37 -17.77 -12.24
C GLY A 232 -23.75 -18.13 -12.81
N LYS A 233 -24.33 -17.29 -13.67
CA LYS A 233 -25.69 -17.44 -14.21
C LYS A 233 -25.73 -18.09 -15.59
N VAL A 234 -24.63 -18.02 -16.34
CA VAL A 234 -24.57 -18.40 -17.76
C VAL A 234 -23.35 -19.26 -18.02
N THR A 235 -23.49 -20.30 -18.86
CA THR A 235 -22.36 -21.17 -19.22
C THR A 235 -21.49 -20.51 -20.29
N GLU A 236 -20.17 -20.67 -20.19
CA GLU A 236 -19.23 -20.13 -21.19
C GLU A 236 -19.52 -20.70 -22.59
N GLY A 237 -19.58 -19.83 -23.60
CA GLY A 237 -19.87 -20.20 -24.97
C GLY A 237 -21.35 -20.50 -25.27
N GLN A 238 -22.25 -20.35 -24.28
CA GLN A 238 -23.69 -20.49 -24.48
C GLN A 238 -24.17 -19.48 -25.55
N PRO A 239 -24.90 -19.93 -26.58
CA PRO A 239 -25.44 -19.02 -27.59
C PRO A 239 -26.56 -18.17 -27.02
N PHE A 240 -26.70 -16.96 -27.55
CA PHE A 240 -27.82 -16.07 -27.22
C PHE A 240 -29.15 -16.71 -27.59
N ALA A 241 -30.12 -16.64 -26.67
CA ALA A 241 -31.48 -17.06 -26.94
C ALA A 241 -32.11 -16.13 -27.98
N LYS A 242 -32.82 -16.72 -28.95
CA LYS A 242 -33.53 -15.99 -29.99
C LYS A 242 -34.89 -15.54 -29.46
N MET A 243 -35.16 -14.25 -29.50
CA MET A 243 -36.43 -13.70 -29.02
C MET A 243 -37.56 -13.92 -30.03
N PRO A 244 -38.84 -13.97 -29.60
CA PRO A 244 -39.98 -14.19 -30.51
C PRO A 244 -40.08 -13.17 -31.66
N PHE A 245 -39.64 -11.93 -31.42
CA PHE A 245 -39.62 -10.86 -32.41
C PHE A 245 -38.36 -10.83 -33.30
N GLU A 246 -37.38 -11.69 -33.07
CA GLU A 246 -36.16 -11.75 -33.86
C GLU A 246 -36.36 -12.61 -35.12
N CYS A 247 -36.32 -11.97 -36.29
CA CYS A 247 -36.42 -12.63 -37.60
C CYS A 247 -35.18 -12.37 -38.47
N THR A 248 -35.16 -12.96 -39.66
CA THR A 248 -34.07 -12.78 -40.63
C THR A 248 -33.93 -11.30 -40.99
N GLY A 249 -32.80 -10.69 -40.62
CA GLY A 249 -32.52 -9.25 -40.79
C GLY A 249 -32.65 -8.38 -39.53
N ASN A 250 -33.14 -8.93 -38.42
CA ASN A 250 -33.30 -8.21 -37.14
C ASN A 250 -32.85 -9.03 -35.90
N GLY A 251 -32.15 -10.15 -36.13
CA GLY A 251 -31.64 -11.00 -35.06
C GLY A 251 -30.32 -10.50 -34.48
N MET A 252 -30.10 -10.77 -33.19
CA MET A 252 -28.84 -10.50 -32.50
C MET A 252 -28.24 -11.83 -32.02
N GLU A 253 -27.34 -12.37 -32.84
CA GLU A 253 -26.63 -13.63 -32.64
C GLU A 253 -25.29 -13.41 -31.93
N GLY A 254 -24.88 -14.37 -31.10
CA GLY A 254 -23.63 -14.30 -30.35
C GLY A 254 -23.55 -15.37 -29.28
N LYS A 255 -22.48 -15.32 -28.48
CA LYS A 255 -22.21 -16.24 -27.37
C LYS A 255 -21.75 -15.47 -26.15
N PHE A 256 -22.10 -15.97 -24.97
CA PHE A 256 -21.63 -15.40 -23.71
C PHE A 256 -20.15 -15.78 -23.44
N GLY A 257 -19.33 -14.79 -23.14
CA GLY A 257 -17.87 -14.93 -22.94
C GLY A 257 -17.32 -14.10 -21.79
N TYR A 258 -17.97 -14.14 -20.61
CA TYR A 258 -17.58 -13.34 -19.45
C TYR A 258 -16.11 -13.46 -18.99
N PRO A 259 -15.47 -14.65 -18.96
CA PRO A 259 -14.05 -14.75 -18.61
C PRO A 259 -13.13 -13.94 -19.53
N GLU A 260 -13.45 -13.96 -20.83
CA GLU A 260 -12.70 -13.22 -21.83
C GLU A 260 -12.93 -11.70 -21.73
N LEU A 261 -14.17 -11.28 -21.44
CA LEU A 261 -14.46 -9.87 -21.13
C LEU A 261 -13.69 -9.40 -19.89
N GLU A 262 -13.59 -10.23 -18.85
CA GLU A 262 -12.83 -9.93 -17.63
C GLU A 262 -11.35 -9.69 -17.94
N ARG A 263 -10.75 -10.57 -18.77
CA ARG A 263 -9.35 -10.46 -19.21
C ARG A 263 -9.10 -9.15 -19.96
N ARG A 264 -9.93 -8.86 -20.96
CA ARG A 264 -9.82 -7.64 -21.79
C ARG A 264 -10.02 -6.37 -20.98
N LEU A 265 -10.99 -6.37 -20.07
CA LEU A 265 -11.28 -5.22 -19.20
C LEU A 265 -10.11 -4.92 -18.24
N LYS A 266 -9.50 -5.95 -17.64
CA LYS A 266 -8.28 -5.80 -16.82
C LYS A 266 -7.12 -5.23 -17.63
N PHE A 267 -6.90 -5.73 -18.85
CA PHE A 267 -5.85 -5.25 -19.73
C PHE A 267 -6.02 -3.77 -20.11
N ILE A 268 -7.24 -3.33 -20.40
CA ILE A 268 -7.56 -1.90 -20.62
C ILE A 268 -7.20 -1.07 -19.37
N GLY A 269 -7.55 -1.54 -18.18
CA GLY A 269 -7.18 -0.89 -16.92
C GLY A 269 -5.66 -0.71 -16.76
N GLU A 270 -4.89 -1.77 -17.01
CA GLU A 270 -3.42 -1.73 -16.97
C GLU A 270 -2.83 -0.74 -18.00
N MET A 271 -3.42 -0.66 -19.19
CA MET A 271 -2.95 0.27 -20.24
C MET A 271 -3.23 1.73 -19.87
N LEU A 272 -4.34 2.02 -19.19
CA LEU A 272 -4.65 3.38 -18.70
C LEU A 272 -3.76 3.78 -17.51
N ASP A 273 -3.42 2.84 -16.64
CA ASP A 273 -2.42 3.08 -15.59
C ASP A 273 -1.04 3.40 -16.22
N LYS A 274 -0.60 2.64 -17.24
CA LYS A 274 0.63 2.93 -18.00
C LYS A 274 0.58 4.27 -18.73
N GLU A 275 -0.55 4.63 -19.34
CA GLU A 275 -0.73 5.95 -19.96
C GLU A 275 -0.51 7.07 -18.94
N THR A 276 -1.03 6.91 -17.72
CA THR A 276 -0.85 7.87 -16.63
C THR A 276 0.62 7.98 -16.18
N GLU A 277 1.32 6.84 -16.08
CA GLU A 277 2.77 6.82 -15.78
C GLU A 277 3.59 7.49 -16.89
N ASN A 278 3.22 7.27 -18.16
CA ASN A 278 3.89 7.88 -19.31
C ASN A 278 3.72 9.41 -19.33
N TRP A 279 2.57 9.94 -18.91
CA TRP A 279 2.39 11.40 -18.78
C TRP A 279 3.40 12.04 -17.83
N ALA A 280 3.79 11.36 -16.74
CA ALA A 280 4.83 11.85 -15.85
C ALA A 280 6.19 11.94 -16.56
N ALA A 281 6.56 10.90 -17.33
CA ALA A 281 7.81 10.87 -18.08
C ALA A 281 7.84 11.91 -19.22
N GLU A 282 6.76 12.01 -20.00
CA GLU A 282 6.59 13.02 -21.04
C GLU A 282 6.60 14.43 -20.46
N GLY A 283 5.98 14.63 -19.29
CA GLY A 283 5.96 15.90 -18.56
C GLY A 283 7.36 16.39 -18.16
N LEU A 284 8.25 15.48 -17.72
CA LEU A 284 9.66 15.83 -17.45
C LEU A 284 10.39 16.28 -18.73
N LEU A 285 10.12 15.62 -19.86
CA LEU A 285 10.68 16.03 -21.15
C LEU A 285 10.12 17.38 -21.60
N ALA A 286 8.81 17.61 -21.42
CA ALA A 286 8.15 18.87 -21.71
C ALA A 286 8.70 20.02 -20.86
N LYS A 287 8.99 19.77 -19.57
CA LYS A 287 9.69 20.72 -18.70
C LYS A 287 11.10 21.04 -19.22
N LYS A 288 11.89 20.03 -19.58
CA LYS A 288 13.24 20.23 -20.14
C LYS A 288 13.23 21.01 -21.46
N LYS A 289 12.16 20.87 -22.25
CA LYS A 289 11.93 21.61 -23.49
C LYS A 289 11.23 22.96 -23.29
N GLU A 290 10.94 23.35 -22.05
CA GLU A 290 10.26 24.61 -21.69
C GLU A 290 8.95 24.84 -22.47
N THR A 291 8.14 23.80 -22.64
CA THR A 291 6.88 23.95 -23.38
C THR A 291 5.92 24.90 -22.65
N GLY A 292 5.06 25.60 -23.42
CA GLY A 292 4.07 26.51 -22.85
C GLY A 292 3.13 25.86 -21.83
N VAL A 293 2.78 24.58 -22.02
CA VAL A 293 1.97 23.81 -21.07
C VAL A 293 2.72 23.59 -19.75
N ALA A 294 4.00 23.22 -19.81
CA ALA A 294 4.83 23.03 -18.62
C ALA A 294 4.97 24.33 -17.82
N ALA A 295 5.20 25.46 -18.51
CA ALA A 295 5.28 26.78 -17.88
C ALA A 295 3.94 27.22 -17.27
N ASN A 296 2.81 26.94 -17.95
CA ASN A 296 1.48 27.25 -17.43
C ASN A 296 1.16 26.44 -16.17
N LEU A 297 1.39 25.12 -16.18
CA LEU A 297 1.17 24.27 -15.01
C LEU A 297 2.08 24.65 -13.83
N GLN A 298 3.35 24.96 -14.08
CA GLN A 298 4.27 25.47 -13.06
C GLN A 298 3.73 26.76 -12.41
N ARG A 299 3.26 27.71 -13.22
CA ARG A 299 2.64 28.94 -12.71
C ARG A 299 1.36 28.67 -11.92
N GLN A 300 0.49 27.78 -12.41
CA GLN A 300 -0.73 27.40 -11.70
C GLN A 300 -0.41 26.73 -10.35
N PHE A 301 0.64 25.92 -10.29
CA PHE A 301 1.13 25.32 -9.04
C PHE A 301 1.52 26.39 -8.03
N GLU A 302 2.38 27.33 -8.42
CA GLU A 302 2.84 28.43 -7.55
C GLU A 302 1.68 29.27 -7.02
N GLN A 303 0.74 29.64 -7.89
CA GLN A 303 -0.47 30.38 -7.51
C GLN A 303 -1.36 29.60 -6.53
N THR A 304 -1.49 28.28 -6.74
CA THR A 304 -2.32 27.42 -5.90
C THR A 304 -1.69 27.24 -4.52
N VAL A 305 -0.38 26.99 -4.45
CA VAL A 305 0.37 26.89 -3.19
C VAL A 305 0.32 28.19 -2.42
N GLU A 306 0.50 29.35 -3.07
CA GLU A 306 0.42 30.65 -2.41
C GLU A 306 -0.98 30.95 -1.86
N PHE A 307 -2.03 30.57 -2.60
CA PHE A 307 -3.41 30.71 -2.15
C PHE A 307 -3.64 29.93 -0.84
N TYR A 308 -3.25 28.66 -0.79
CA TYR A 308 -3.46 27.81 0.38
C TYR A 308 -2.52 28.12 1.56
N LYS A 309 -1.35 28.73 1.31
CA LYS A 309 -0.46 29.25 2.38
C LYS A 309 -1.04 30.47 3.12
N LYS A 310 -1.88 31.26 2.46
CA LYS A 310 -2.49 32.48 3.03
C LYS A 310 -3.76 32.23 3.81
N ASP A 311 -4.36 31.06 3.63
CA ASP A 311 -5.60 30.67 4.28
C ASP A 311 -5.27 29.74 5.47
N ASP A 312 -5.17 30.33 6.66
CA ASP A 312 -4.83 29.63 7.91
C ASP A 312 -5.86 28.54 8.31
N SER A 313 -6.98 28.42 7.59
CA SER A 313 -7.99 27.36 7.79
C SER A 313 -7.68 26.06 7.04
N VAL A 314 -6.63 26.06 6.23
CA VAL A 314 -6.38 25.03 5.22
C VAL A 314 -5.64 23.82 5.79
N THR A 315 -6.26 22.67 5.58
CA THR A 315 -5.75 21.36 5.95
C THR A 315 -5.06 20.65 4.78
N LEU A 316 -4.36 21.39 3.90
CA LEU A 316 -3.78 20.87 2.66
C LEU A 316 -2.32 21.30 2.50
N ASP A 317 -1.48 20.36 2.07
CA ASP A 317 -0.12 20.62 1.58
C ASP A 317 0.02 20.13 0.14
N ILE A 318 0.69 20.89 -0.72
CA ILE A 318 0.76 20.63 -2.17
C ILE A 318 2.22 20.75 -2.62
N GLU A 319 2.74 19.68 -3.21
CA GLU A 319 4.12 19.59 -3.68
C GLU A 319 4.21 19.02 -5.10
N LEU A 320 5.30 19.30 -5.80
CA LEU A 320 5.61 18.68 -7.10
C LEU A 320 6.49 17.45 -6.88
N VAL A 321 6.09 16.31 -7.44
CA VAL A 321 6.90 15.09 -7.39
C VAL A 321 8.10 15.26 -8.33
N GLU A 322 9.32 15.12 -7.81
CA GLU A 322 10.58 15.30 -8.55
C GLU A 322 10.68 16.66 -9.28
N ASN A 323 10.02 17.69 -8.74
CA ASN A 323 9.93 19.00 -9.40
C ASN A 323 9.31 18.89 -10.82
N ASN A 324 8.35 17.99 -11.03
CA ASN A 324 7.63 17.85 -12.30
C ASN A 324 6.28 18.60 -12.24
N PRO A 325 6.05 19.66 -13.05
CA PRO A 325 4.80 20.42 -13.02
C PRO A 325 3.59 19.61 -13.49
N PHE A 326 3.80 18.43 -14.08
CA PHE A 326 2.74 17.52 -14.49
C PHE A 326 2.34 16.51 -13.41
N VAL A 327 3.04 16.44 -12.27
CA VAL A 327 2.72 15.50 -11.19
C VAL A 327 2.67 16.23 -9.86
N TRP A 328 1.45 16.48 -9.39
CA TRP A 328 1.20 17.16 -8.12
C TRP A 328 0.86 16.11 -7.08
N GLN A 329 1.47 16.22 -5.91
CA GLN A 329 1.10 15.45 -4.73
C GLN A 329 0.42 16.37 -3.74
N VAL A 330 -0.86 16.10 -3.47
CA VAL A 330 -1.69 16.82 -2.50
C VAL A 330 -1.82 15.96 -1.26
N THR A 331 -1.38 16.48 -0.12
CA THR A 331 -1.59 15.88 1.20
C THR A 331 -2.75 16.60 1.87
N TYR A 332 -3.88 15.92 2.01
CA TYR A 332 -5.07 16.43 2.70
C TYR A 332 -5.15 15.87 4.12
N PHE A 333 -5.18 16.76 5.10
CA PHE A 333 -5.47 16.47 6.49
C PHE A 333 -6.99 16.60 6.71
N GLY A 334 -7.61 15.56 7.24
CA GLY A 334 -9.05 15.58 7.46
C GLY A 334 -9.44 16.63 8.52
N ARG A 335 -10.50 17.41 8.24
CA ARG A 335 -10.92 18.49 9.13
C ARG A 335 -11.43 17.96 10.48
N PRO A 336 -11.16 18.68 11.59
CA PRO A 336 -11.73 18.36 12.90
C PRO A 336 -13.25 18.24 12.84
N MET A 337 -13.82 17.33 13.64
CA MET A 337 -15.27 17.13 13.77
C MET A 337 -15.97 16.58 12.52
N THR A 338 -15.23 16.15 11.49
CA THR A 338 -15.77 15.43 10.33
C THR A 338 -15.54 13.92 10.46
N ASN A 339 -16.11 13.10 9.57
CA ASN A 339 -15.79 11.67 9.53
C ASN A 339 -14.38 11.36 9.04
N LEU A 340 -13.64 12.37 8.55
CA LEU A 340 -12.26 12.28 8.09
C LEU A 340 -11.26 12.78 9.15
N ASP A 341 -11.75 13.24 10.30
CA ASP A 341 -10.93 13.81 11.39
C ASP A 341 -9.74 12.91 11.77
N GLY A 342 -8.56 13.52 11.86
CA GLY A 342 -7.28 12.84 12.11
C GLY A 342 -6.70 12.09 10.92
N GLY A 343 -7.39 12.01 9.78
CA GLY A 343 -6.89 11.35 8.57
C GLY A 343 -5.81 12.14 7.83
N LEU A 344 -4.90 11.42 7.18
CA LEU A 344 -3.89 12.00 6.28
C LEU A 344 -3.97 11.27 4.94
N PHE A 345 -4.44 11.97 3.90
CA PHE A 345 -4.69 11.40 2.59
C PHE A 345 -3.72 11.96 1.56
N LYS A 346 -2.96 11.08 0.92
CA LYS A 346 -2.05 11.47 -0.18
C LYS A 346 -2.72 11.22 -1.51
N ILE A 347 -2.80 12.27 -2.33
CA ILE A 347 -3.52 12.30 -3.59
C ILE A 347 -2.54 12.72 -4.68
N GLY A 348 -2.26 11.81 -5.63
CA GLY A 348 -1.46 12.12 -6.81
C GLY A 348 -2.37 12.62 -7.94
N ILE A 349 -2.06 13.79 -8.50
CA ILE A 349 -2.73 14.38 -9.65
C ILE A 349 -1.73 14.42 -10.81
N TYR A 350 -2.04 13.69 -11.88
CA TYR A 350 -1.21 13.53 -13.06
C TYR A 350 -1.85 14.28 -14.23
N PHE A 351 -1.16 15.30 -14.72
CA PHE A 351 -1.59 16.13 -15.84
C PHE A 351 -1.03 15.57 -17.14
N SER A 352 -1.86 15.51 -18.17
CA SER A 352 -1.41 15.18 -19.52
C SER A 352 -0.54 16.30 -20.10
N PRO A 353 0.48 15.99 -20.91
CA PRO A 353 1.16 16.98 -21.76
C PRO A 353 0.22 17.74 -22.71
N ARG A 354 -1.00 17.21 -22.93
CA ARG A 354 -2.08 17.83 -23.71
C ARG A 354 -3.11 18.58 -22.85
N PHE A 355 -2.85 18.81 -21.56
CA PHE A 355 -3.75 19.57 -20.69
C PHE A 355 -3.99 20.99 -21.23
N PRO A 356 -5.25 21.48 -21.31
CA PRO A 356 -6.48 20.95 -20.69
C PRO A 356 -7.35 20.05 -21.58
N GLU A 357 -6.95 19.73 -22.81
CA GLU A 357 -7.72 18.87 -23.72
C GLU A 357 -7.95 17.47 -23.11
N GLU A 358 -6.92 16.94 -22.45
CA GLU A 358 -7.00 15.76 -21.60
C GLU A 358 -7.00 16.17 -20.13
N GLN A 359 -8.03 15.75 -19.41
CA GLN A 359 -8.20 16.08 -18.00
C GLN A 359 -7.29 15.22 -17.11
N PRO A 360 -6.89 15.70 -15.92
CA PRO A 360 -5.94 15.00 -15.06
C PRO A 360 -6.45 13.61 -14.63
N ARG A 361 -5.50 12.69 -14.38
CA ARG A 361 -5.78 11.42 -13.70
C ARG A 361 -5.41 11.57 -12.23
N VAL A 362 -6.32 11.18 -11.36
CA VAL A 362 -6.16 11.35 -9.91
C VAL A 362 -6.19 9.99 -9.25
N LYS A 363 -5.24 9.74 -8.34
CA LYS A 363 -5.14 8.49 -7.59
C LYS A 363 -4.82 8.77 -6.13
N PHE A 364 -5.65 8.28 -5.24
CA PHE A 364 -5.39 8.25 -3.81
C PHE A 364 -4.32 7.18 -3.55
N ALA A 365 -3.14 7.62 -3.13
CA ALA A 365 -2.10 6.69 -2.69
C ALA A 365 -2.53 5.97 -1.40
N THR A 366 -3.17 6.71 -0.49
CA THR A 366 -3.74 6.17 0.75
C THR A 366 -5.12 5.53 0.50
N PRO A 367 -5.30 4.22 0.73
CA PRO A 367 -6.60 3.57 0.55
C PRO A 367 -7.67 4.17 1.47
N LEU A 368 -8.78 4.62 0.90
CA LEU A 368 -9.87 5.27 1.62
C LEU A 368 -11.20 4.60 1.27
N PHE A 369 -11.93 4.13 2.28
CA PHE A 369 -13.24 3.50 2.09
C PHE A 369 -14.32 4.58 1.99
N HIS A 370 -14.62 5.03 0.77
CA HIS A 370 -15.55 6.13 0.49
C HIS A 370 -16.41 5.86 -0.75
N HIS A 371 -17.65 6.35 -0.78
CA HIS A 371 -18.57 6.08 -1.91
C HIS A 371 -18.14 6.77 -3.23
N ARG A 372 -17.44 7.91 -3.15
CA ARG A 372 -16.85 8.62 -4.30
C ARG A 372 -15.41 8.18 -4.65
N ILE A 373 -14.84 7.16 -4.00
CA ILE A 373 -13.47 6.70 -4.28
C ILE A 373 -13.49 5.20 -4.57
N SER A 374 -13.07 4.83 -5.77
CA SER A 374 -12.98 3.43 -6.20
C SER A 374 -12.00 2.63 -5.33
N LYS A 375 -12.04 1.30 -5.42
CA LYS A 375 -11.13 0.44 -4.63
C LYS A 375 -9.66 0.69 -4.96
N ASP A 376 -9.35 1.06 -6.20
CA ASP A 376 -8.01 1.40 -6.67
C ASP A 376 -7.62 2.87 -6.41
N GLY A 377 -8.45 3.61 -5.68
CA GLY A 377 -8.17 4.98 -5.24
C GLY A 377 -8.52 6.06 -6.26
N VAL A 378 -9.31 5.76 -7.30
CA VAL A 378 -9.72 6.77 -8.29
C VAL A 378 -10.94 7.55 -7.77
N PRO A 379 -10.86 8.88 -7.61
CA PRO A 379 -11.99 9.67 -7.15
C PRO A 379 -12.94 10.07 -8.28
N CYS A 380 -14.23 10.15 -7.96
CA CYS A 380 -15.26 10.78 -8.77
C CYS A 380 -15.48 12.23 -8.31
N TYR A 381 -15.09 13.19 -9.14
CA TYR A 381 -15.14 14.62 -8.83
C TYR A 381 -15.43 15.45 -10.10
N PHE A 382 -15.92 16.67 -9.91
CA PHE A 382 -16.37 17.55 -10.98
C PHE A 382 -15.78 18.96 -10.80
N PRO A 383 -14.69 19.32 -11.50
CA PRO A 383 -14.11 20.66 -11.41
C PRO A 383 -15.07 21.71 -12.01
N LYS A 384 -15.11 22.90 -11.40
CA LYS A 384 -15.88 24.05 -11.92
C LYS A 384 -15.23 24.60 -13.20
N ARG A 385 -13.90 24.55 -13.26
CA ARG A 385 -13.08 24.97 -14.41
C ARG A 385 -12.08 23.88 -14.75
N THR A 386 -12.24 23.25 -15.90
CA THR A 386 -11.46 22.10 -16.37
C THR A 386 -10.03 22.45 -16.80
N GLU A 387 -9.76 23.73 -17.00
CA GLU A 387 -8.48 24.29 -17.44
C GLU A 387 -7.59 24.77 -16.27
N GLU A 388 -8.12 24.75 -15.05
CA GLU A 388 -7.45 25.21 -13.84
C GLU A 388 -7.16 24.06 -12.87
N ALA A 389 -5.88 23.79 -12.64
CA ALA A 389 -5.42 22.78 -11.69
C ALA A 389 -5.99 23.00 -10.28
N LYS A 390 -6.11 24.25 -9.83
CA LYS A 390 -6.74 24.60 -8.54
C LYS A 390 -8.18 24.09 -8.45
N SER A 391 -8.98 24.26 -9.51
CA SER A 391 -10.38 23.84 -9.51
C SER A 391 -10.53 22.33 -9.38
N HIS A 392 -9.56 21.56 -9.89
CA HIS A 392 -9.50 20.12 -9.65
C HIS A 392 -9.23 19.78 -8.19
N VAL A 393 -8.26 20.45 -7.55
CA VAL A 393 -7.97 20.26 -6.12
C VAL A 393 -9.20 20.56 -5.28
N GLU A 394 -9.85 21.71 -5.49
CA GLU A 394 -11.07 22.11 -4.79
C GLU A 394 -12.18 21.08 -4.95
N ALA A 395 -12.43 20.60 -6.17
CA ALA A 395 -13.49 19.62 -6.44
C ALA A 395 -13.22 18.23 -5.84
N ILE A 396 -11.95 17.81 -5.73
CA ILE A 396 -11.59 16.56 -5.04
C ILE A 396 -11.91 16.66 -3.55
N ILE A 397 -11.60 17.78 -2.92
CA ILE A 397 -11.85 18.01 -1.49
C ILE A 397 -13.35 18.19 -1.23
N GLU A 398 -14.06 18.92 -2.08
CA GLU A 398 -15.52 19.05 -2.02
C GLU A 398 -16.21 17.67 -2.10
N ALA A 399 -15.72 16.78 -2.98
CA ALA A 399 -16.21 15.41 -3.08
C ALA A 399 -15.94 14.54 -1.83
N LEU A 400 -14.91 14.86 -1.04
CA LEU A 400 -14.60 14.16 0.22
C LEU A 400 -15.42 14.68 1.40
N GLU A 401 -15.65 16.00 1.46
CA GLU A 401 -16.26 16.69 2.60
C GLU A 401 -17.79 16.75 2.53
N GLU A 402 -18.41 16.31 1.43
CA GLU A 402 -19.86 16.33 1.26
C GLU A 402 -20.56 15.35 2.24
N GLU A 403 -21.08 15.87 3.36
CA GLU A 403 -21.66 15.05 4.42
C GLU A 403 -23.05 14.46 4.07
N SER A 404 -23.79 15.07 3.14
CA SER A 404 -25.16 14.67 2.79
C SER A 404 -25.42 14.84 1.29
N PRO A 405 -24.68 14.10 0.43
CA PRO A 405 -24.91 14.14 -1.00
C PRO A 405 -26.31 13.62 -1.35
N PRO A 406 -26.97 14.19 -2.38
CA PRO A 406 -28.16 13.59 -2.96
C PRO A 406 -27.82 12.18 -3.48
N TYR A 407 -28.81 11.28 -3.47
CA TYR A 407 -28.63 9.95 -4.05
C TYR A 407 -28.46 10.08 -5.57
N ASP A 408 -27.24 9.82 -6.06
CA ASP A 408 -26.93 9.73 -7.48
C ASP A 408 -26.04 8.51 -7.76
N PRO A 409 -26.58 7.42 -8.35
CA PRO A 409 -25.82 6.22 -8.66
C PRO A 409 -24.64 6.46 -9.61
N ARG A 410 -24.64 7.56 -10.35
CA ARG A 410 -23.60 7.89 -11.34
C ARG A 410 -22.31 8.38 -10.68
N THR A 411 -22.39 8.80 -9.42
CA THR A 411 -21.26 9.24 -8.60
C THR A 411 -20.72 8.15 -7.67
N MET A 412 -21.38 6.98 -7.66
CA MET A 412 -21.13 5.85 -6.77
C MET A 412 -20.09 4.90 -7.38
N VAL A 413 -18.82 5.33 -7.39
CA VAL A 413 -17.73 4.54 -7.98
C VAL A 413 -17.29 3.34 -7.13
N ASN A 414 -17.70 3.29 -5.86
CA ASN A 414 -17.48 2.14 -4.99
C ASN A 414 -18.81 1.49 -4.61
N PRO A 415 -19.25 0.42 -5.32
CA PRO A 415 -20.56 -0.19 -5.11
C PRO A 415 -20.79 -0.68 -3.67
N GLU A 416 -19.74 -1.20 -3.03
CA GLU A 416 -19.81 -1.71 -1.65
C GLU A 416 -20.03 -0.57 -0.65
N ALA A 417 -19.25 0.51 -0.76
CA ALA A 417 -19.38 1.67 0.10
C ALA A 417 -20.73 2.37 -0.08
N SER A 418 -21.17 2.53 -1.33
CA SER A 418 -22.43 3.17 -1.69
C SER A 418 -23.64 2.41 -1.15
N LYS A 419 -23.65 1.08 -1.28
CA LYS A 419 -24.71 0.23 -0.73
C LYS A 419 -24.85 0.39 0.79
N LEU A 420 -23.74 0.56 1.50
CA LEU A 420 -23.77 0.79 2.95
C LEU A 420 -24.22 2.21 3.30
N TYR A 421 -23.78 3.22 2.53
CA TYR A 421 -24.06 4.63 2.81
C TYR A 421 -25.55 4.99 2.68
N TRP A 422 -26.20 4.54 1.59
CA TRP A 422 -27.63 4.77 1.33
C TRP A 422 -28.53 3.61 1.80
N GLY A 423 -27.97 2.64 2.53
CA GLY A 423 -28.71 1.52 3.09
C GLY A 423 -29.53 1.88 4.34
N THR A 424 -29.85 0.87 5.14
CA THR A 424 -30.53 1.04 6.44
C THR A 424 -29.67 1.83 7.43
N LYS A 425 -30.26 2.32 8.53
CA LYS A 425 -29.51 3.03 9.58
C LYS A 425 -28.32 2.23 10.10
N ASP A 426 -28.43 0.91 10.19
CA ASP A 426 -27.33 0.05 10.66
C ASP A 426 -26.26 -0.16 9.59
N GLN A 427 -26.63 -0.20 8.31
CA GLN A 427 -25.66 -0.21 7.20
C GLN A 427 -24.89 1.11 7.13
N LYS A 428 -25.56 2.26 7.34
CA LYS A 428 -24.89 3.57 7.40
C LYS A 428 -23.94 3.68 8.59
N LYS A 429 -24.27 3.04 9.73
CA LYS A 429 -23.33 2.89 10.86
C LYS A 429 -22.11 2.04 10.48
N ASP A 430 -22.31 0.93 9.76
CA ASP A 430 -21.20 0.10 9.28
C ASP A 430 -20.30 0.86 8.29
N TYR A 431 -20.89 1.64 7.38
CA TYR A 431 -20.15 2.55 6.51
C TYR A 431 -19.26 3.49 7.32
N ASN A 432 -19.83 4.24 8.27
CA ASN A 432 -19.08 5.20 9.09
C ASN A 432 -17.96 4.51 9.87
N ARG A 433 -18.20 3.29 10.38
CA ARG A 433 -17.19 2.49 11.08
C ARG A 433 -16.03 2.08 10.16
N ARG A 434 -16.32 1.63 8.93
CA ARG A 434 -15.30 1.24 7.95
C ARG A 434 -14.53 2.44 7.41
N LEU A 435 -15.22 3.55 7.15
CA LEU A 435 -14.62 4.82 6.78
C LEU A 435 -13.62 5.24 7.86
N ARG A 436 -14.05 5.35 9.14
CA ARG A 436 -13.14 5.69 10.26
C ARG A 436 -11.95 4.75 10.40
N ARG A 437 -12.14 3.44 10.16
CA ARG A 437 -11.03 2.48 10.16
C ARG A 437 -10.03 2.77 9.02
N SER A 438 -10.51 3.14 7.83
CA SER A 438 -9.63 3.55 6.73
C SER A 438 -8.93 4.89 7.00
N VAL A 439 -9.59 5.83 7.67
CA VAL A 439 -9.01 7.09 8.15
C VAL A 439 -7.86 6.81 9.13
N GLN A 440 -8.08 5.95 10.12
CA GLN A 440 -7.02 5.55 11.07
C GLN A 440 -5.83 4.89 10.36
N ARG A 441 -6.09 3.99 9.40
CA ARG A 441 -5.05 3.37 8.58
C ARG A 441 -4.31 4.35 7.67
N SER A 442 -4.93 5.45 7.27
CA SER A 442 -4.25 6.48 6.46
C SER A 442 -3.07 7.11 7.21
N MET A 443 -3.19 7.24 8.54
CA MET A 443 -2.08 7.64 9.41
C MET A 443 -0.97 6.58 9.45
N GLU A 444 -1.35 5.30 9.51
CA GLU A 444 -0.42 4.17 9.53
C GLU A 444 0.23 3.90 8.14
N GLY A 445 -0.43 4.28 7.05
CA GLY A 445 0.02 4.08 5.66
C GLY A 445 0.84 5.23 5.08
N SER A 446 0.81 6.40 5.72
CA SER A 446 1.64 7.56 5.37
C SER A 446 3.15 7.28 5.52
N SER A 447 3.49 6.31 6.38
CA SER A 447 4.83 5.74 6.52
C SER A 447 5.17 4.65 5.48
N PHE A 448 4.22 4.28 4.61
CA PHE A 448 4.30 3.12 3.72
C PHE A 448 4.36 3.42 2.21
N LEU A 449 4.09 4.67 1.77
CA LEU A 449 3.96 5.00 0.33
C LEU A 449 4.90 6.09 -0.22
N SER A 450 5.64 6.81 0.64
CA SER A 450 6.88 7.52 0.23
C SER A 450 7.99 6.54 -0.21
N THR A 451 7.69 5.25 -0.04
CA THR A 451 8.50 4.09 -0.29
C THR A 451 8.61 3.84 -1.81
N LYS A 452 7.58 4.00 -2.65
CA LYS A 452 7.66 3.54 -4.07
C LYS A 452 8.71 4.24 -4.98
N LEU A 453 9.00 5.53 -4.84
CA LEU A 453 10.00 6.21 -5.70
C LEU A 453 11.44 6.20 -5.15
N ALA A 454 11.60 5.99 -3.83
CA ALA A 454 12.91 5.74 -3.23
C ALA A 454 13.27 4.23 -3.12
N ASN A 455 12.31 3.36 -3.45
CA ASN A 455 12.42 1.91 -3.30
C ASN A 455 13.31 1.21 -4.33
N ASN A 456 13.78 1.88 -5.37
CA ASN A 456 14.59 1.21 -6.38
C ASN A 456 16.04 0.93 -5.96
N ILE A 457 16.47 1.32 -4.75
CA ILE A 457 17.82 0.96 -4.26
C ILE A 457 17.82 0.36 -2.84
N ILE A 458 16.84 0.68 -1.97
CA ILE A 458 16.83 0.16 -0.58
C ILE A 458 15.83 -0.99 -0.38
N VAL A 459 14.72 -1.06 -1.13
CA VAL A 459 13.77 -2.20 -1.06
C VAL A 459 14.10 -3.32 -2.04
N VAL A 460 15.03 -3.10 -2.98
CA VAL A 460 15.63 -4.18 -3.80
C VAL A 460 16.58 -5.06 -2.97
N ILE A 461 16.93 -4.64 -1.76
CA ILE A 461 17.69 -5.44 -0.80
C ILE A 461 16.72 -5.90 0.29
N ILE A 462 16.26 -7.16 0.21
CA ILE A 462 15.56 -7.94 1.26
C ILE A 462 14.03 -7.97 1.11
N ASP A 463 13.57 -8.65 0.05
CA ASP A 463 12.33 -9.44 0.11
C ASP A 463 12.65 -10.81 0.75
N PRO A 464 12.08 -11.16 1.93
CA PRO A 464 12.33 -12.45 2.59
C PRO A 464 11.74 -13.65 1.83
N LYS A 465 10.96 -13.45 0.77
CA LYS A 465 10.36 -14.53 -0.05
C LYS A 465 11.09 -14.82 -1.36
N MET A 466 12.12 -14.05 -1.72
CA MET A 466 12.98 -14.39 -2.86
C MET A 466 14.07 -15.37 -2.43
N ALA A 467 14.25 -16.46 -3.19
CA ALA A 467 15.46 -17.29 -3.11
C ALA A 467 16.68 -16.36 -3.24
N ALA A 468 17.57 -16.39 -2.24
CA ALA A 468 18.57 -15.35 -1.99
C ALA A 468 19.36 -14.93 -3.25
N PRO A 469 19.20 -13.70 -3.76
CA PRO A 469 20.23 -13.10 -4.59
C PRO A 469 21.41 -12.72 -3.69
N ASN A 470 22.64 -13.01 -4.12
CA ASN A 470 23.87 -12.61 -3.41
C ASN A 470 23.86 -11.10 -3.14
N LEU A 471 23.69 -10.70 -1.88
CA LEU A 471 23.71 -9.29 -1.49
C LEU A 471 25.14 -8.75 -1.60
N PRO A 472 25.31 -7.44 -1.90
CA PRO A 472 26.63 -6.85 -2.07
C PRO A 472 27.49 -6.99 -0.81
N SER A 473 28.80 -7.08 -1.01
CA SER A 473 29.77 -7.29 0.08
C SER A 473 29.75 -6.16 1.12
N LEU A 474 29.64 -6.52 2.39
CA LEU A 474 29.88 -5.62 3.52
C LEU A 474 31.37 -5.37 3.76
N GLY A 475 32.25 -5.91 2.91
CA GLY A 475 33.69 -5.76 3.01
C GLY A 475 34.22 -6.56 4.19
N SER A 476 35.12 -5.98 4.98
CA SER A 476 35.63 -6.64 6.19
C SER A 476 34.73 -6.33 7.39
N VAL A 477 34.18 -7.35 8.03
CA VAL A 477 33.24 -7.24 9.16
C VAL A 477 33.81 -7.93 10.39
N ILE A 478 33.94 -7.19 11.50
CA ILE A 478 34.27 -7.76 12.80
C ILE A 478 33.01 -7.91 13.65
N ILE A 479 32.81 -9.09 14.23
CA ILE A 479 31.77 -9.36 15.24
C ILE A 479 32.46 -9.61 16.58
N THR A 480 32.25 -8.72 17.55
CA THR A 480 32.72 -8.95 18.92
C THR A 480 31.65 -9.68 19.72
N GLY A 481 32.05 -10.67 20.53
CA GLY A 481 31.11 -11.61 21.17
C GLY A 481 30.52 -12.63 20.20
N GLY A 482 31.19 -12.86 19.05
CA GLY A 482 30.72 -13.73 17.97
C GLY A 482 30.58 -15.21 18.35
N CYS A 483 31.15 -15.65 19.47
CA CYS A 483 30.97 -17.01 19.98
C CYS A 483 29.83 -17.12 21.02
N GLY A 484 29.15 -16.01 21.33
CA GLY A 484 27.91 -15.97 22.11
C GLY A 484 26.68 -16.34 21.28
N MET A 485 25.51 -16.47 21.94
CA MET A 485 24.25 -16.85 21.29
C MET A 485 23.90 -15.93 20.10
N LEU A 486 23.78 -14.63 20.33
CA LEU A 486 23.44 -13.67 19.27
C LEU A 486 24.56 -13.54 18.23
N GLY A 487 25.80 -13.41 18.68
CA GLY A 487 26.97 -13.24 17.81
C GLY A 487 27.12 -14.39 16.80
N HIS A 488 26.93 -15.64 17.24
CA HIS A 488 26.99 -16.81 16.37
C HIS A 488 25.91 -16.78 15.28
N HIS A 489 24.68 -16.39 15.63
CA HIS A 489 23.60 -16.26 14.66
C HIS A 489 23.85 -15.13 13.65
N ILE A 490 24.49 -14.03 14.07
CA ILE A 490 24.93 -12.97 13.16
C ILE A 490 25.99 -13.49 12.20
N VAL A 491 26.99 -14.23 12.68
CA VAL A 491 28.05 -14.83 11.84
C VAL A 491 27.43 -15.74 10.77
N ASN A 492 26.56 -16.67 11.17
CA ASN A 492 25.92 -17.61 10.26
C ASN A 492 25.04 -16.90 9.21
N LEU A 493 24.23 -15.93 9.65
CA LEU A 493 23.33 -15.21 8.76
C LEU A 493 24.10 -14.28 7.80
N LEU A 494 25.19 -13.66 8.26
CA LEU A 494 26.07 -12.83 7.44
C LEU A 494 26.78 -13.68 6.39
N HIS A 495 27.33 -14.83 6.78
CA HIS A 495 27.95 -15.77 5.86
C HIS A 495 26.96 -16.25 4.78
N GLN A 496 25.73 -16.57 5.19
CA GLN A 496 24.68 -17.01 4.28
C GLN A 496 24.23 -15.92 3.29
N ARG A 497 24.05 -14.67 3.75
CA ARG A 497 23.44 -13.59 2.95
C ARG A 497 24.45 -12.72 2.20
N HIS A 498 25.67 -12.59 2.74
CA HIS A 498 26.75 -11.81 2.15
C HIS A 498 28.04 -12.64 2.05
N PRO A 499 28.04 -13.76 1.29
CA PRO A 499 29.17 -14.69 1.21
C PRO A 499 30.47 -14.04 0.69
N GLN A 500 30.38 -12.85 0.07
CA GLN A 500 31.53 -12.07 -0.40
C GLN A 500 32.17 -11.17 0.68
N SER A 501 31.63 -11.14 1.90
CA SER A 501 32.19 -10.33 3.00
C SER A 501 33.23 -11.15 3.76
N GLN A 502 34.31 -10.50 4.19
CA GLN A 502 35.30 -11.14 5.06
C GLN A 502 34.81 -11.05 6.50
N ILE A 503 34.63 -12.18 7.16
CA ILE A 503 34.06 -12.25 8.51
C ILE A 503 35.18 -12.58 9.49
N SER A 504 35.33 -11.73 10.51
CA SER A 504 36.25 -11.95 11.62
C SER A 504 35.51 -11.86 12.95
N VAL A 505 35.83 -12.74 13.88
CA VAL A 505 35.21 -12.80 15.21
C VAL A 505 36.25 -12.47 16.27
N ILE A 506 35.90 -11.58 17.18
CA ILE A 506 36.66 -11.33 18.41
C ILE A 506 35.83 -11.86 19.58
N ASP A 507 36.42 -12.73 20.38
CA ASP A 507 35.82 -13.18 21.64
C ASP A 507 36.92 -13.44 22.67
N ILE A 508 36.56 -13.53 23.95
CA ILE A 508 37.53 -13.89 24.99
C ILE A 508 37.97 -15.36 24.85
N HIS A 509 37.08 -16.21 24.33
CA HIS A 509 37.33 -17.61 24.04
C HIS A 509 36.64 -18.03 22.73
N THR A 510 37.45 -18.39 21.74
CA THR A 510 36.97 -18.73 20.38
C THR A 510 36.82 -20.24 20.12
N SER A 511 36.75 -21.05 21.18
CA SER A 511 36.69 -22.52 21.09
C SER A 511 35.28 -23.09 20.87
N ARG A 512 34.23 -22.28 21.03
CA ARG A 512 32.83 -22.69 20.93
C ARG A 512 32.10 -21.92 19.83
N ASN A 513 30.97 -22.47 19.36
CA ASN A 513 30.08 -21.81 18.40
C ASN A 513 30.82 -21.25 17.17
N ARG A 514 31.83 -21.98 16.69
CA ARG A 514 32.56 -21.64 15.47
C ARG A 514 31.75 -22.10 14.27
N HIS A 515 31.73 -21.27 13.24
CA HIS A 515 31.25 -21.68 11.93
C HIS A 515 32.27 -22.65 11.30
N THR A 516 31.79 -23.55 10.44
CA THR A 516 32.62 -24.61 9.84
C THR A 516 33.49 -24.11 8.68
N ASP A 517 33.15 -22.96 8.09
CA ASP A 517 33.93 -22.36 7.01
C ASP A 517 35.30 -21.84 7.52
N PRO A 518 36.43 -22.36 7.00
CA PRO A 518 37.77 -21.94 7.42
C PRO A 518 38.13 -20.49 7.02
N GLN A 519 37.36 -19.85 6.13
CA GLN A 519 37.58 -18.45 5.75
C GLN A 519 37.20 -17.46 6.85
N ILE A 520 36.37 -17.89 7.82
CA ILE A 520 35.99 -17.06 8.96
C ILE A 520 37.10 -17.10 10.00
N LYS A 521 37.70 -15.94 10.27
CA LYS A 521 38.80 -15.81 11.23
C LYS A 521 38.26 -15.61 12.64
N TYR A 522 38.94 -16.19 13.62
CA TYR A 522 38.59 -16.08 15.03
C TYR A 522 39.82 -15.64 15.82
N PHE A 523 39.66 -14.62 16.65
CA PHE A 523 40.72 -14.01 17.45
C PHE A 523 40.34 -14.02 18.93
N ASP A 524 41.19 -14.64 19.75
CA ASP A 524 41.10 -14.54 21.21
C ASP A 524 41.66 -13.18 21.66
N ALA A 525 40.77 -12.25 22.02
CA ALA A 525 41.17 -10.93 22.50
C ALA A 525 40.14 -10.37 23.50
N ASP A 526 40.66 -9.70 24.54
CA ASP A 526 39.84 -8.99 25.52
C ASP A 526 39.54 -7.57 25.01
N ILE A 527 38.26 -7.25 24.83
CA ILE A 527 37.80 -5.93 24.37
C ILE A 527 38.13 -4.79 25.35
N THR A 528 38.54 -5.11 26.58
CA THR A 528 39.00 -4.14 27.57
C THR A 528 40.50 -3.83 27.45
N SER A 529 41.22 -4.50 26.55
CA SER A 529 42.61 -4.24 26.20
C SER A 529 42.73 -3.57 24.84
N GLN A 530 43.07 -2.29 24.84
CA GLN A 530 43.24 -1.50 23.61
C GLN A 530 44.30 -2.09 22.68
N ASP A 531 45.45 -2.51 23.21
CA ASP A 531 46.52 -3.11 22.41
C ASP A 531 46.07 -4.40 21.71
N ALA A 532 45.33 -5.27 22.41
CA ALA A 532 44.83 -6.53 21.85
C ALA A 532 43.81 -6.28 20.73
N VAL A 533 42.86 -5.36 20.95
CA VAL A 533 41.86 -4.98 19.94
C VAL A 533 42.54 -4.33 18.73
N LEU A 534 43.48 -3.41 18.95
CA LEU A 534 44.20 -2.71 17.89
C LEU A 534 45.05 -3.67 17.05
N ALA A 535 45.66 -4.69 17.66
CA ALA A 535 46.39 -5.73 16.91
C ALA A 535 45.48 -6.46 15.91
N VAL A 536 44.28 -6.85 16.35
CA VAL A 536 43.31 -7.52 15.48
C VAL A 536 42.81 -6.57 14.38
N PHE A 537 42.50 -5.32 14.72
CA PHE A 537 42.01 -4.35 13.74
C PHE A 537 43.08 -4.02 12.69
N ARG A 538 44.36 -3.98 13.06
CA ARG A 538 45.47 -3.81 12.11
C ARG A 538 45.59 -4.97 11.13
N GLU A 539 45.37 -6.20 11.59
CA GLU A 539 45.35 -7.38 10.70
C GLU A 539 44.12 -7.40 9.78
N VAL A 540 42.94 -7.11 10.33
CA VAL A 540 41.65 -7.34 9.66
C VAL A 540 41.19 -6.15 8.81
N GLN A 541 41.60 -4.93 9.15
CA GLN A 541 41.17 -3.67 8.50
C GLN A 541 39.65 -3.60 8.29
N PRO A 542 38.84 -3.64 9.37
CA PRO A 542 37.39 -3.73 9.27
C PRO A 542 36.73 -2.49 8.65
N ASP A 543 35.77 -2.71 7.76
CA ASP A 543 34.83 -1.69 7.31
C ASP A 543 33.68 -1.50 8.30
N ILE A 544 33.23 -2.60 8.92
CA ILE A 544 32.07 -2.63 9.82
C ILE A 544 32.42 -3.38 11.11
N VAL A 545 31.97 -2.86 12.25
CA VAL A 545 32.02 -3.54 13.54
C VAL A 545 30.60 -3.78 14.05
N ILE A 546 30.28 -5.02 14.40
CA ILE A 546 29.04 -5.40 15.08
C ILE A 546 29.41 -5.83 16.51
N HIS A 547 28.96 -5.04 17.50
CA HIS A 547 29.34 -5.22 18.89
C HIS A 547 28.24 -5.87 19.72
N THR A 548 28.41 -7.17 20.01
CA THR A 548 27.46 -7.98 20.79
C THR A 548 28.00 -8.45 22.14
N ALA A 549 29.29 -8.23 22.41
CA ALA A 549 29.94 -8.69 23.63
C ALA A 549 29.36 -8.01 24.88
N SER A 550 29.01 -8.83 25.87
CA SER A 550 28.51 -8.40 27.18
C SER A 550 28.66 -9.56 28.16
N PRO A 551 28.90 -9.30 29.46
CA PRO A 551 28.78 -10.32 30.49
C PRO A 551 27.37 -10.89 30.59
N THR A 552 27.25 -12.10 31.13
CA THR A 552 25.95 -12.72 31.44
C THR A 552 25.24 -11.98 32.58
N LEU A 553 23.93 -11.84 32.47
CA LEU A 553 23.03 -11.11 33.39
C LEU A 553 23.09 -11.53 34.88
N MET A 554 23.65 -12.70 35.22
CA MET A 554 23.44 -13.37 36.51
C MET A 554 24.67 -13.55 37.41
N GLY A 555 25.78 -12.84 37.17
CA GLY A 555 26.99 -13.11 37.97
C GLY A 555 28.10 -12.05 37.98
N GLY A 556 27.82 -10.79 37.62
CA GLY A 556 28.84 -9.73 37.57
C GLY A 556 28.69 -8.69 38.68
N SER A 557 29.82 -8.20 39.21
CA SER A 557 29.83 -6.99 40.05
C SER A 557 29.55 -5.75 39.19
N LYS A 558 29.19 -4.62 39.83
CA LYS A 558 28.98 -3.35 39.14
C LYS A 558 30.22 -2.94 38.34
N GLU A 559 31.38 -3.06 38.95
CA GLU A 559 32.68 -2.73 38.36
C GLU A 559 32.99 -3.62 37.16
N PHE A 560 32.58 -4.90 37.19
CA PHE A 560 32.76 -5.81 36.07
C PHE A 560 31.90 -5.43 34.87
N PHE A 561 30.61 -5.11 35.11
CA PHE A 561 29.73 -4.62 34.03
C PHE A 561 30.19 -3.28 33.47
N GLU A 562 30.61 -2.34 34.32
CA GLU A 562 31.17 -1.06 33.87
C GLU A 562 32.45 -1.25 33.06
N LYS A 563 33.39 -2.08 33.56
CA LYS A 563 34.64 -2.38 32.86
C LYS A 563 34.39 -2.94 31.46
N VAL A 564 33.51 -3.94 31.35
CA VAL A 564 33.29 -4.65 30.08
C VAL A 564 32.33 -3.88 29.16
N ASN A 565 31.13 -3.54 29.62
CA ASN A 565 30.12 -2.92 28.76
C ASN A 565 30.44 -1.46 28.45
N VAL A 566 30.99 -0.69 29.40
CA VAL A 566 31.30 0.73 29.16
C VAL A 566 32.74 0.89 28.70
N GLY A 567 33.70 0.34 29.47
CA GLY A 567 35.12 0.40 29.15
C GLY A 567 35.48 -0.32 27.84
N GLY A 568 34.99 -1.54 27.66
CA GLY A 568 35.21 -2.31 26.43
C GLY A 568 34.56 -1.67 25.20
N THR A 569 33.33 -1.15 25.32
CA THR A 569 32.68 -0.41 24.22
C THR A 569 33.48 0.85 23.86
N ARG A 570 33.95 1.61 24.85
CA ARG A 570 34.78 2.79 24.63
C ARG A 570 36.07 2.44 23.87
N CYS A 571 36.77 1.40 24.33
CA CYS A 571 37.96 0.88 23.67
C CYS A 571 37.69 0.53 22.19
N LEU A 572 36.59 -0.17 21.91
CA LEU A 572 36.20 -0.52 20.55
C LEU A 572 35.88 0.72 19.71
N LEU A 573 35.17 1.72 20.24
CA LEU A 573 34.85 2.97 19.54
C LEU A 573 36.12 3.76 19.19
N GLU A 574 37.05 3.88 20.14
CA GLU A 574 38.32 4.59 19.94
C GLU A 574 39.18 3.91 18.87
N VAL A 575 39.38 2.59 18.97
CA VAL A 575 40.13 1.83 17.95
C VAL A 575 39.42 1.83 16.60
N SER A 576 38.09 1.74 16.57
CA SER A 576 37.31 1.81 15.33
C SER A 576 37.48 3.17 14.63
N ALA A 577 37.49 4.26 15.40
CA ALA A 577 37.72 5.60 14.88
C ALA A 577 39.17 5.78 14.38
N GLU A 578 40.16 5.28 15.12
CA GLU A 578 41.59 5.30 14.72
C GLU A 578 41.82 4.55 13.40
N MET A 579 41.16 3.42 13.23
CA MET A 579 41.35 2.53 12.07
C MET A 579 40.43 2.85 10.89
N GLY A 580 39.62 3.90 10.97
CA GLY A 580 38.77 4.35 9.85
C GLY A 580 37.58 3.42 9.55
N VAL A 581 37.02 2.76 10.56
CA VAL A 581 35.80 1.95 10.44
C VAL A 581 34.65 2.84 9.94
N LYS A 582 33.90 2.33 8.97
CA LYS A 582 32.82 3.07 8.30
C LYS A 582 31.52 3.03 9.09
N GLY A 583 31.23 1.89 9.73
CA GLY A 583 29.98 1.66 10.46
C GLY A 583 30.16 0.83 11.73
N PHE A 584 29.47 1.22 12.80
CA PHE A 584 29.48 0.54 14.09
C PHE A 584 28.04 0.26 14.57
N VAL A 585 27.67 -1.02 14.68
CA VAL A 585 26.36 -1.46 15.17
C VAL A 585 26.50 -2.00 16.58
N TYR A 586 25.85 -1.37 17.55
CA TYR A 586 25.88 -1.78 18.96
C TYR A 586 24.62 -2.55 19.37
N THR A 587 24.81 -3.69 20.05
CA THR A 587 23.71 -4.37 20.73
C THR A 587 23.48 -3.78 22.12
N SER A 588 22.48 -2.92 22.21
CA SER A 588 21.94 -2.40 23.47
C SER A 588 20.88 -3.35 24.05
N SER A 589 19.95 -2.85 24.85
CA SER A 589 18.89 -3.62 25.48
C SER A 589 17.60 -2.82 25.56
N ALA A 590 16.45 -3.47 25.37
CA ALA A 590 15.16 -2.82 25.61
C ALA A 590 14.93 -2.42 27.07
N SER A 591 15.74 -2.95 28.00
CA SER A 591 15.69 -2.64 29.43
C SER A 591 16.29 -1.28 29.81
N VAL A 592 16.97 -0.56 28.90
CA VAL A 592 17.58 0.75 29.21
C VAL A 592 16.55 1.82 29.58
N ILE A 593 15.28 1.63 29.21
CA ILE A 593 14.15 2.49 29.57
C ILE A 593 13.25 1.89 30.68
N SER A 594 13.65 0.76 31.28
CA SER A 594 12.84 0.03 32.26
C SER A 594 13.39 0.23 33.67
N ASP A 595 12.56 0.74 34.58
CA ASP A 595 12.88 0.92 36.00
C ASP A 595 12.66 -0.35 36.84
N GLY A 596 12.16 -1.43 36.21
CA GLY A 596 11.82 -2.70 36.86
C GLY A 596 10.60 -2.64 37.79
N VAL A 597 9.80 -1.56 37.72
CA VAL A 597 8.63 -1.32 38.56
C VAL A 597 7.40 -0.96 37.73
N SER A 598 7.57 -0.05 36.78
CA SER A 598 6.51 0.51 35.94
C SER A 598 6.32 -0.31 34.66
N ASP A 599 5.07 -0.46 34.25
CA ASP A 599 4.74 -1.12 32.98
C ASP A 599 5.21 -0.27 31.79
N LEU A 600 5.63 -0.95 30.73
CA LEU A 600 5.99 -0.37 29.44
C LEU A 600 4.98 -0.86 28.40
N ILE A 601 4.04 0.01 28.06
CA ILE A 601 2.93 -0.29 27.15
C ILE A 601 3.21 0.38 25.82
N ASN A 602 3.50 -0.41 24.78
CA ASN A 602 3.81 0.06 23.43
C ASN A 602 4.92 1.14 23.40
N ALA A 603 5.96 0.97 24.23
CA ALA A 603 7.01 1.96 24.39
C ALA A 603 7.89 2.07 23.14
N ASP A 604 8.29 3.28 22.77
CA ASP A 604 9.14 3.57 21.62
C ASP A 604 10.42 4.32 22.02
N GLU A 605 11.27 4.66 21.04
CA GLU A 605 12.59 5.25 21.28
C GLU A 605 12.57 6.67 21.85
N ARG A 606 11.39 7.31 21.95
CA ARG A 606 11.24 8.63 22.61
C ARG A 606 11.25 8.53 24.13
N TRP A 607 11.07 7.31 24.67
CA TRP A 607 11.18 7.09 26.11
C TRP A 607 12.59 7.39 26.60
N PRO A 608 12.72 8.16 27.70
CA PRO A 608 14.02 8.52 28.24
C PRO A 608 14.70 7.31 28.86
N TYR A 609 16.03 7.36 28.94
CA TYR A 609 16.78 6.47 29.82
C TYR A 609 16.29 6.61 31.26
N VAL A 610 16.34 5.52 32.02
CA VAL A 610 16.09 5.59 33.45
C VAL A 610 17.25 6.34 34.12
N PRO A 611 16.99 7.40 34.90
CA PRO A 611 18.04 8.11 35.62
C PRO A 611 18.85 7.18 36.52
N GLN A 612 20.17 7.40 36.62
CA GLN A 612 21.08 6.51 37.34
C GLN A 612 20.71 6.32 38.83
N ASN A 613 20.12 7.35 39.45
CA ASN A 613 19.63 7.29 40.84
C ASN A 613 18.33 6.48 41.02
N LEU A 614 17.64 6.16 39.93
CA LEU A 614 16.38 5.39 39.90
C LEU A 614 16.57 3.99 39.29
N GLN A 615 17.67 3.76 38.57
CA GLN A 615 17.96 2.47 37.94
C GLN A 615 18.53 1.47 38.96
N ASN A 616 17.70 0.48 39.31
CA ASN A 616 18.06 -0.56 40.28
C ASN A 616 18.77 -1.77 39.64
N GLU A 617 18.87 -1.83 38.30
CA GLU A 617 19.50 -2.92 37.56
C GLU A 617 20.84 -2.50 36.92
N ILE A 618 21.95 -3.04 37.47
CA ILE A 618 23.33 -2.77 37.06
C ILE A 618 23.55 -2.98 35.56
N TYR A 619 23.06 -4.11 35.02
CA TYR A 619 23.19 -4.43 33.61
C TYR A 619 22.54 -3.35 32.72
N SER A 620 21.29 -2.99 33.02
CA SER A 620 20.52 -2.02 32.25
C SER A 620 21.17 -0.64 32.29
N GLN A 621 21.72 -0.23 33.44
CA GLN A 621 22.52 0.99 33.55
C GLN A 621 23.77 0.93 32.66
N SER A 622 24.58 -0.12 32.77
CA SER A 622 25.82 -0.25 31.98
C SER A 622 25.57 -0.26 30.47
N LYS A 623 24.43 -0.84 30.03
CA LYS A 623 24.00 -0.83 28.62
C LYS A 623 23.58 0.57 28.17
N ALA A 624 22.88 1.32 29.01
CA ALA A 624 22.49 2.70 28.73
C ALA A 624 23.73 3.61 28.61
N ASP A 625 24.66 3.51 29.55
CA ASP A 625 25.90 4.31 29.54
C ASP A 625 26.74 4.04 28.28
N ALA A 626 26.86 2.77 27.87
CA ALA A 626 27.53 2.40 26.64
C ALA A 626 26.77 2.87 25.37
N GLU A 627 25.44 2.80 25.35
CA GLU A 627 24.63 3.31 24.23
C GLU A 627 24.85 4.82 24.04
N VAL A 628 24.89 5.59 25.13
CA VAL A 628 25.19 7.04 25.07
C VAL A 628 26.56 7.30 24.43
N LEU A 629 27.59 6.52 24.78
CA LEU A 629 28.92 6.65 24.16
C LEU A 629 28.90 6.32 22.66
N VAL A 630 28.19 5.27 22.26
CA VAL A 630 28.08 4.86 20.85
C VAL A 630 27.39 5.93 20.03
N LEU A 631 26.28 6.48 20.50
CA LEU A 631 25.55 7.53 19.78
C LEU A 631 26.35 8.83 19.71
N ALA A 632 27.08 9.17 20.79
CA ALA A 632 27.96 10.34 20.80
C ALA A 632 29.15 10.21 19.84
N ALA A 633 29.58 9.00 19.51
CA ALA A 633 30.64 8.74 18.54
C ALA A 633 30.17 8.87 17.07
N ASN A 634 28.85 8.96 16.81
CA ASN A 634 28.31 9.08 15.46
C ASN A 634 28.83 10.33 14.76
N ARG A 635 29.36 10.18 13.55
CA ARG A 635 29.92 11.27 12.73
C ARG A 635 30.98 12.09 13.48
N GLY A 636 31.74 11.42 14.37
CA GLY A 636 32.91 12.03 15.03
C GLY A 636 34.03 12.38 14.03
N ALA A 637 35.22 12.70 14.53
CA ALA A 637 36.34 13.16 13.71
C ALA A 637 36.74 12.19 12.57
N SER A 638 36.51 10.89 12.74
CA SER A 638 36.77 9.86 11.73
C SER A 638 35.69 9.75 10.65
N GLY A 639 34.51 10.36 10.84
CA GLY A 639 33.34 10.19 9.97
C GLY A 639 32.60 8.85 10.16
N MET A 640 33.01 8.04 11.14
CA MET A 640 32.36 6.75 11.46
C MET A 640 30.88 6.94 11.79
N LEU A 641 30.03 6.12 11.19
CA LEU A 641 28.59 6.11 11.47
C LEU A 641 28.26 5.05 12.52
N THR A 642 27.38 5.36 13.47
CA THR A 642 27.02 4.43 14.56
C THR A 642 25.51 4.26 14.69
N THR A 643 25.05 3.13 15.20
CA THR A 643 23.63 2.91 15.58
C THR A 643 23.55 1.88 16.69
N ALA A 644 22.45 1.89 17.45
CA ALA A 644 22.22 0.95 18.54
C ALA A 644 20.87 0.23 18.44
N LEU A 645 20.89 -1.09 18.64
CA LEU A 645 19.71 -1.94 18.59
C LEU A 645 19.32 -2.37 20.00
N ARG A 646 18.05 -2.21 20.37
CA ARG A 646 17.46 -2.51 21.68
C ARG A 646 16.54 -3.75 21.59
N PRO A 647 17.10 -4.97 21.52
CA PRO A 647 16.30 -6.19 21.49
C PRO A 647 15.55 -6.44 22.80
N ALA A 648 14.35 -7.02 22.71
CA ALA A 648 13.53 -7.41 23.86
C ALA A 648 13.43 -8.93 24.01
N GLY A 649 13.81 -9.47 25.17
CA GLY A 649 13.57 -10.88 25.52
C GLY A 649 14.11 -11.89 24.51
N ILE A 650 15.42 -11.85 24.22
CA ILE A 650 16.03 -12.72 23.20
C ILE A 650 15.95 -14.19 23.63
N PHE A 651 15.46 -15.05 22.74
CA PHE A 651 15.49 -16.51 22.91
C PHE A 651 15.86 -17.21 21.60
N GLY A 652 16.33 -18.45 21.67
CA GLY A 652 16.75 -19.19 20.48
C GLY A 652 17.69 -20.34 20.83
N GLU A 653 18.21 -20.99 19.79
CA GLU A 653 19.29 -21.97 19.90
C GLU A 653 20.50 -21.32 20.61
N GLY A 654 21.06 -21.98 21.63
CA GLY A 654 22.11 -21.41 22.45
C GLY A 654 21.63 -20.53 23.61
N ASP A 655 20.32 -20.44 23.86
CA ASP A 655 19.79 -19.79 25.07
C ASP A 655 20.21 -20.58 26.32
N VAL A 656 20.72 -19.85 27.31
CA VAL A 656 21.17 -20.38 28.61
C VAL A 656 20.49 -19.70 29.80
N GLN A 657 19.49 -18.85 29.55
CA GLN A 657 18.89 -17.98 30.56
C GLN A 657 17.37 -18.02 30.60
N LEU A 658 16.69 -17.85 29.46
CA LEU A 658 15.24 -17.63 29.46
C LEU A 658 14.48 -18.94 29.28
N VAL A 659 14.58 -19.56 28.11
CA VAL A 659 13.81 -20.77 27.78
C VAL A 659 14.29 -21.97 28.59
N VAL A 660 15.59 -22.06 28.89
CA VAL A 660 16.14 -23.12 29.77
C VAL A 660 15.47 -23.12 31.15
N ARG A 661 15.21 -21.94 31.72
CA ARG A 661 14.53 -21.85 33.02
C ARG A 661 13.06 -22.24 32.95
N MET A 662 12.39 -21.93 31.84
CA MET A 662 11.03 -22.40 31.59
C MET A 662 11.02 -23.92 31.43
N TYR A 663 12.01 -24.49 30.74
CA TYR A 663 12.16 -25.92 30.58
C TYR A 663 12.47 -26.64 31.91
N ASP A 664 13.29 -26.06 32.79
CA ASP A 664 13.52 -26.59 34.13
C ASP A 664 12.26 -26.59 35.00
N ALA A 665 11.38 -25.59 34.84
CA ALA A 665 10.07 -25.58 35.49
C ALA A 665 9.19 -26.74 35.00
N TYR A 666 9.25 -27.06 33.71
CA TYR A 666 8.62 -28.26 33.14
C TYR A 666 9.19 -29.55 33.74
N LYS A 667 10.52 -29.74 33.70
CA LYS A 667 11.18 -30.95 34.24
C LYS A 667 10.93 -31.16 35.73
N SER A 668 10.75 -30.07 36.48
CA SER A 668 10.46 -30.13 37.92
C SER A 668 8.97 -30.20 38.27
N GLY A 669 8.08 -30.37 37.28
CA GLY A 669 6.64 -30.53 37.48
C GLY A 669 5.93 -29.28 38.02
N LYS A 670 6.47 -28.09 37.74
CA LYS A 670 5.98 -26.80 38.26
C LYS A 670 5.06 -26.03 37.31
N THR A 671 4.64 -26.65 36.20
CA THR A 671 3.80 -26.01 35.15
C THR A 671 2.37 -25.73 35.59
N GLY A 672 1.90 -26.35 36.67
CA GLY A 672 0.58 -26.12 37.26
C GLY A 672 0.44 -24.84 38.11
N PHE A 673 1.47 -24.00 38.20
CA PHE A 673 1.47 -22.75 38.96
C PHE A 673 1.71 -21.54 38.06
N GLN A 674 0.98 -20.46 38.31
CA GLN A 674 1.08 -19.20 37.58
C GLN A 674 1.15 -18.02 38.54
N LEU A 675 1.98 -17.01 38.24
CA LEU A 675 1.98 -15.73 38.95
C LEU A 675 1.17 -14.69 38.16
N GLY A 676 0.18 -14.07 38.82
CA GLY A 676 -0.72 -13.12 38.18
C GLY A 676 -1.76 -13.79 37.28
N ASP A 677 -2.63 -12.97 36.72
CA ASP A 677 -3.78 -13.39 35.90
C ASP A 677 -3.43 -13.64 34.42
N ASN A 678 -2.17 -13.41 34.02
CA ASN A 678 -1.68 -13.52 32.65
C ASN A 678 -2.33 -12.53 31.66
N ASN A 679 -2.81 -11.37 32.14
CA ASN A 679 -3.27 -10.30 31.25
C ASN A 679 -2.13 -9.37 30.79
N ASN A 680 -0.88 -9.66 31.17
CA ASN A 680 0.29 -8.85 30.86
C ASN A 680 0.95 -9.25 29.54
N LEU A 681 0.92 -8.35 28.55
CA LEU A 681 1.63 -8.52 27.28
C LEU A 681 3.14 -8.31 27.45
N PHE A 682 3.92 -9.14 26.77
CA PHE A 682 5.37 -9.14 26.83
C PHE A 682 5.98 -9.46 25.46
N ASP A 683 7.10 -8.79 25.12
CA ASP A 683 7.87 -9.10 23.91
C ASP A 683 8.95 -10.15 24.17
N PHE A 684 8.90 -11.22 23.38
CA PHE A 684 9.95 -12.24 23.25
C PHE A 684 10.43 -12.24 21.81
N THR A 685 11.75 -12.21 21.59
CA THR A 685 12.32 -12.04 20.25
C THR A 685 13.23 -13.19 19.88
N TYR A 686 12.93 -13.87 18.77
CA TYR A 686 13.77 -14.96 18.31
C TYR A 686 15.13 -14.46 17.83
N VAL A 687 16.21 -15.13 18.22
CA VAL A 687 17.61 -14.69 18.04
C VAL A 687 17.96 -14.41 16.58
N THR A 688 17.44 -15.20 15.64
CA THR A 688 17.70 -15.00 14.21
C THR A 688 17.07 -13.70 13.69
N ASN A 689 15.93 -13.27 14.26
CA ASN A 689 15.32 -11.98 13.93
C ASN A 689 16.18 -10.82 14.47
N VAL A 690 16.73 -10.97 15.67
CA VAL A 690 17.70 -9.99 16.21
C VAL A 690 18.96 -9.93 15.34
N ALA A 691 19.50 -11.07 14.93
CA ALA A 691 20.63 -11.13 14.01
C ALA A 691 20.32 -10.46 12.67
N HIS A 692 19.12 -10.68 12.13
CA HIS A 692 18.65 -10.03 10.92
C HIS A 692 18.64 -8.50 11.03
N ALA A 693 18.20 -7.96 12.16
CA ALA A 693 18.25 -6.51 12.42
C ALA A 693 19.69 -5.96 12.44
N HIS A 694 20.66 -6.70 12.97
CA HIS A 694 22.07 -6.28 12.95
C HIS A 694 22.64 -6.21 11.54
N LEU A 695 22.29 -7.16 10.67
CA LEU A 695 22.66 -7.12 9.25
C LEU A 695 22.04 -5.91 8.55
N LEU A 696 20.75 -5.64 8.78
CA LEU A 696 20.06 -4.47 8.21
C LEU A 696 20.73 -3.16 8.61
N ALA A 697 21.04 -3.01 9.91
CA ALA A 697 21.76 -1.86 10.43
C ALA A 697 23.15 -1.71 9.79
N ALA A 698 23.91 -2.81 9.68
CA ALA A 698 25.23 -2.80 9.04
C ALA A 698 25.18 -2.39 7.56
N VAL A 699 24.22 -2.92 6.80
CA VAL A 699 23.96 -2.54 5.40
C VAL A 699 23.61 -1.06 5.29
N ALA A 700 22.70 -0.57 6.14
CA ALA A 700 22.25 0.82 6.14
C ALA A 700 23.39 1.79 6.46
N LEU A 701 24.22 1.50 7.45
CA LEU A 701 25.39 2.32 7.78
C LEU A 701 26.41 2.32 6.63
N LYS A 702 26.71 1.16 6.05
CA LYS A 702 27.66 1.08 4.93
C LYS A 702 27.18 1.87 3.72
N TYR A 703 25.90 1.75 3.39
CA TYR A 703 25.29 2.52 2.30
C TYR A 703 25.34 4.02 2.59
N THR A 704 24.92 4.43 3.79
CA THR A 704 24.93 5.84 4.22
C THR A 704 26.33 6.46 4.18
N HIS A 705 27.36 5.69 4.56
CA HIS A 705 28.76 6.14 4.47
C HIS A 705 29.24 6.27 3.02
N SER A 706 28.70 5.48 2.09
CA SER A 706 29.10 5.50 0.67
C SER A 706 28.41 6.59 -0.17
N THR A 707 27.23 7.05 0.26
CA THR A 707 26.45 8.06 -0.46
C THR A 707 26.89 9.48 -0.11
N LYS A 708 26.87 10.36 -1.12
CA LYS A 708 27.15 11.81 -0.95
C LYS A 708 25.88 12.63 -0.73
N MET A 709 24.71 12.01 -0.83
CA MET A 709 23.43 12.70 -0.62
C MET A 709 23.06 12.71 0.86
N PRO A 710 22.61 13.84 1.42
CA PRO A 710 22.09 13.87 2.78
C PRO A 710 20.85 12.96 2.88
N VAL A 711 20.86 12.05 3.85
CA VAL A 711 19.71 11.22 4.18
C VAL A 711 18.74 12.09 5.00
N PRO A 712 17.46 12.19 4.61
CA PRO A 712 16.47 12.92 5.41
C PRO A 712 16.38 12.38 6.84
N GLU A 713 16.16 13.25 7.83
CA GLU A 713 16.21 12.90 9.25
C GLU A 713 15.20 11.79 9.61
N GLU A 714 14.04 11.79 8.94
CA GLU A 714 12.99 10.79 9.11
C GLU A 714 13.37 9.38 8.62
N ARG A 715 14.41 9.26 7.78
CA ARG A 715 14.95 7.99 7.26
C ARG A 715 16.34 7.64 7.77
N LYS A 716 16.89 8.50 8.63
CA LYS A 716 18.24 8.36 9.14
C LYS A 716 18.37 7.15 10.07
N VAL A 717 19.43 6.38 9.86
CA VAL A 717 19.79 5.20 10.67
C VAL A 717 21.01 5.48 11.55
N ASP A 718 21.96 6.28 11.06
CA ASP A 718 23.13 6.67 11.84
C ASP A 718 22.74 7.65 12.97
N GLY A 719 23.36 7.49 14.14
CA GLY A 719 23.06 8.26 15.35
C GLY A 719 21.73 7.90 16.00
N GLU A 720 21.06 6.83 15.57
CA GLU A 720 19.74 6.46 16.03
C GLU A 720 19.74 5.13 16.81
N THR A 721 18.71 4.97 17.66
CA THR A 721 18.38 3.72 18.35
C THR A 721 17.14 3.06 17.75
N PHE A 722 17.02 1.73 17.87
CA PHE A 722 15.88 0.97 17.36
C PHE A 722 15.48 -0.17 18.31
N PHE A 723 14.22 -0.23 18.73
CA PHE A 723 13.66 -1.42 19.38
C PHE A 723 13.50 -2.55 18.37
N ILE A 724 13.95 -3.74 18.77
CA ILE A 724 13.87 -4.95 17.95
C ILE A 724 13.04 -5.99 18.70
N THR A 725 11.87 -6.33 18.15
CA THR A 725 10.95 -7.31 18.70
C THR A 725 10.52 -8.33 17.64
N ASN A 726 9.76 -9.35 18.03
CA ASN A 726 9.16 -10.32 17.10
C ASN A 726 7.88 -9.83 16.44
N ASP A 727 7.47 -8.58 16.68
CA ASP A 727 6.20 -7.99 16.21
C ASP A 727 4.95 -8.78 16.61
N GLN A 728 5.07 -9.58 17.68
CA GLN A 728 4.07 -10.52 18.16
C GLN A 728 4.05 -10.51 19.70
N PRO A 729 3.71 -9.38 20.35
CA PRO A 729 3.60 -9.34 21.81
C PRO A 729 2.57 -10.38 22.25
N THR A 730 2.92 -11.17 23.25
CA THR A 730 2.09 -12.28 23.74
C THR A 730 1.98 -12.22 25.26
N TYR A 731 0.98 -12.88 25.82
CA TYR A 731 0.86 -12.97 27.27
C TYR A 731 2.02 -13.78 27.84
N PHE A 732 2.61 -13.30 28.94
CA PHE A 732 3.85 -13.86 29.49
C PHE A 732 3.78 -15.38 29.74
N TRP A 733 2.67 -15.86 30.30
CA TRP A 733 2.47 -17.28 30.57
C TRP A 733 1.95 -18.07 29.37
N ASP A 734 1.39 -17.42 28.35
CA ASP A 734 1.08 -18.09 27.07
C ASP A 734 2.36 -18.49 26.33
N PHE A 735 3.37 -17.61 26.33
CA PHE A 735 4.70 -17.96 25.84
C PHE A 735 5.29 -19.15 26.61
N SER A 736 5.27 -19.08 27.95
CA SER A 736 5.79 -20.14 28.83
C SER A 736 5.08 -21.48 28.59
N ARG A 737 3.75 -21.47 28.47
CA ARG A 737 2.96 -22.67 28.14
C ARG A 737 3.26 -23.22 26.75
N THR A 738 3.52 -22.35 25.77
CA THR A 738 3.89 -22.79 24.42
C THR A 738 5.24 -23.50 24.43
N VAL A 739 6.20 -22.99 25.21
CA VAL A 739 7.48 -23.67 25.48
C VAL A 739 7.27 -25.03 26.14
N TRP A 740 6.45 -25.11 27.20
CA TRP A 740 6.17 -26.37 27.88
C TRP A 740 5.43 -27.38 27.00
N LYS A 741 4.47 -26.92 26.19
CA LYS A 741 3.77 -27.76 25.23
C LYS A 741 4.73 -28.35 24.21
N ALA A 742 5.67 -27.55 23.70
CA ALA A 742 6.73 -28.03 22.80
C ALA A 742 7.68 -29.03 23.49
N ALA A 743 7.84 -28.95 24.82
CA ALA A 743 8.54 -29.94 25.64
C ALA A 743 7.75 -31.23 25.89
N GLY A 744 6.46 -31.29 25.53
CA GLY A 744 5.57 -32.43 25.79
C GLY A 744 4.66 -32.28 27.02
N ASP A 745 4.51 -31.07 27.57
CA ASP A 745 3.57 -30.81 28.64
C ASP A 745 2.11 -30.92 28.17
N THR A 746 1.30 -31.61 28.97
CA THR A 746 -0.15 -31.76 28.76
C THR A 746 -0.96 -30.96 29.78
N THR A 747 -0.29 -30.20 30.66
CA THR A 747 -0.94 -29.32 31.64
C THR A 747 -1.79 -28.30 30.89
N GLY A 748 -3.11 -28.33 31.14
CA GLY A 748 -4.07 -27.43 30.49
C GLY A 748 -3.99 -26.00 30.99
N ILE A 749 -5.04 -25.22 30.73
CA ILE A 749 -5.17 -23.83 31.21
C ILE A 749 -5.65 -23.73 32.68
N ASP A 750 -6.05 -24.85 33.28
CA ASP A 750 -6.47 -24.91 34.68
C ASP A 750 -5.23 -25.00 35.59
N VAL A 751 -4.76 -23.83 36.04
CA VAL A 751 -3.55 -23.66 36.84
C VAL A 751 -3.84 -22.93 38.14
N LYS A 752 -3.03 -23.18 39.17
CA LYS A 752 -3.11 -22.46 40.44
C LYS A 752 -2.51 -21.07 40.29
N ILE A 753 -3.36 -20.06 40.31
CA ILE A 753 -2.97 -18.65 40.20
C ILE A 753 -2.57 -18.13 41.59
N ILE A 754 -1.35 -17.60 41.68
CA ILE A 754 -0.82 -16.87 42.84
C ILE A 754 -0.84 -15.39 42.48
N SER A 755 -1.55 -14.56 43.26
CA SER A 755 -1.58 -13.11 43.01
C SER A 755 -0.19 -12.49 43.14
N LYS A 756 0.05 -11.36 42.46
CA LYS A 756 1.34 -10.65 42.50
C LYS A 756 1.79 -10.33 43.92
N ASP A 757 0.88 -9.87 44.78
CA ASP A 757 1.19 -9.50 46.16
C ASP A 757 1.57 -10.69 47.02
N ILE A 758 0.84 -11.81 46.88
CA ILE A 758 1.18 -13.06 47.56
C ILE A 758 2.52 -13.59 47.05
N GLY A 759 2.75 -13.55 45.72
CA GLY A 759 4.01 -13.93 45.10
C GLY A 759 5.19 -13.10 45.63
N LEU A 760 5.02 -11.79 45.79
CA LEU A 760 6.04 -10.90 46.35
C LEU A 760 6.33 -11.19 47.82
N ALA A 761 5.29 -11.46 48.62
CA ALA A 761 5.46 -11.85 50.02
C ALA A 761 6.23 -13.17 50.14
N LEU A 762 5.84 -14.19 49.36
CA LEU A 762 6.53 -15.49 49.30
C LEU A 762 7.98 -15.33 48.85
N ALA A 763 8.23 -14.57 47.79
CA ALA A 763 9.58 -14.32 47.29
C ALA A 763 10.45 -13.56 48.30
N THR A 764 9.87 -12.64 49.08
CA THR A 764 10.58 -11.92 50.15
C THR A 764 11.03 -12.88 51.25
N ILE A 765 10.14 -13.78 51.68
CA ILE A 765 10.45 -14.82 52.67
C ILE A 765 11.50 -15.79 52.13
N MET A 766 11.38 -16.21 50.87
CA MET A 766 12.33 -17.12 50.23
C MET A 766 13.71 -16.49 50.06
N GLU A 767 13.81 -15.23 49.61
CA GLU A 767 15.07 -14.51 49.55
C GLU A 767 15.76 -14.47 50.91
N TRP A 768 15.00 -14.19 51.99
CA TRP A 768 15.53 -14.17 53.36
C TRP A 768 16.02 -15.54 53.85
N LEU A 769 15.22 -16.58 53.68
CA LEU A 769 15.56 -17.95 54.11
C LEU A 769 16.78 -18.49 53.36
N TRP A 770 16.88 -18.23 52.06
CA TRP A 770 17.98 -18.71 51.23
C TRP A 770 19.25 -17.88 51.41
N TRP A 771 19.12 -16.57 51.63
CA TRP A 771 20.23 -15.72 52.06
C TRP A 771 20.82 -16.22 53.39
N ALA A 772 19.97 -16.53 54.38
CA ALA A 772 20.41 -17.10 55.65
C ALA A 772 21.09 -18.48 55.49
N ALA A 773 20.73 -19.24 54.45
CA ALA A 773 21.31 -20.54 54.12
C ALA A 773 22.49 -20.47 53.13
N GLY A 774 22.91 -19.28 52.67
CA GLY A 774 23.97 -19.10 51.68
C GLY A 774 23.65 -19.66 50.28
N LYS A 775 22.36 -19.80 49.93
CA LYS A 775 21.89 -20.35 48.65
C LYS A 775 21.14 -19.31 47.81
N VAL A 776 21.01 -19.54 46.51
CA VAL A 776 20.27 -18.65 45.58
C VAL A 776 18.80 -19.07 45.53
N PRO A 777 17.84 -18.19 45.87
CA PRO A 777 16.43 -18.54 45.99
C PRO A 777 15.83 -19.06 44.68
N SER A 778 14.97 -20.07 44.77
CA SER A 778 14.26 -20.61 43.61
C SER A 778 13.15 -19.69 43.07
N LEU A 779 12.67 -18.73 43.88
CA LEU A 779 11.76 -17.66 43.48
C LEU A 779 12.25 -16.34 44.09
N SER A 780 12.51 -15.35 43.25
CA SER A 780 12.96 -14.01 43.63
C SER A 780 11.88 -12.96 43.37
N ARG A 781 11.94 -11.84 44.09
CA ARG A 781 11.06 -10.68 43.87
C ARG A 781 11.20 -10.15 42.45
N LYS A 782 12.42 -10.20 41.88
CA LYS A 782 12.68 -9.82 40.50
C LYS A 782 11.87 -10.70 39.53
N GLN A 783 11.91 -12.02 39.68
CA GLN A 783 11.13 -12.93 38.83
C GLN A 783 9.63 -12.65 38.93
N VAL A 784 9.09 -12.46 40.13
CA VAL A 784 7.66 -12.14 40.34
C VAL A 784 7.27 -10.83 39.68
N LYS A 785 8.10 -9.79 39.80
CA LYS A 785 7.84 -8.50 39.15
C LYS A 785 7.82 -8.67 37.63
N PHE A 786 8.86 -9.25 37.05
CA PHE A 786 8.98 -9.41 35.60
C PHE A 786 7.89 -10.29 34.99
N SER A 787 7.46 -11.36 35.67
CA SER A 787 6.39 -12.24 35.16
C SER A 787 5.00 -11.62 35.19
N CYS A 788 4.79 -10.59 36.00
CA CYS A 788 3.49 -9.92 36.17
C CYS A 788 3.45 -8.49 35.59
N MET A 789 4.54 -8.03 34.95
CA MET A 789 4.60 -6.70 34.33
C MET A 789 4.20 -6.76 32.86
N THR A 790 3.56 -5.70 32.38
CA THR A 790 3.30 -5.49 30.94
C THR A 790 4.48 -4.76 30.33
N ARG A 791 5.16 -5.38 29.36
CA ARG A 791 6.40 -4.86 28.74
C ARG A 791 6.45 -5.22 27.26
N TYR A 792 5.93 -4.35 26.41
CA TYR A 792 6.04 -4.49 24.95
C TYR A 792 6.32 -3.14 24.28
N TYR A 793 6.92 -3.20 23.09
CA TYR A 793 7.55 -2.08 22.43
C TYR A 793 7.01 -1.85 21.02
N ASN A 794 6.94 -0.59 20.63
CA ASN A 794 6.62 -0.19 19.27
C ASN A 794 7.89 -0.22 18.42
N ILE A 795 7.89 -1.06 17.38
CA ILE A 795 9.01 -1.19 16.43
C ILE A 795 8.76 -0.49 15.08
N GLY A 796 7.83 0.47 15.04
CA GLY A 796 7.49 1.24 13.85
C GLY A 796 8.73 1.91 13.24
N LYS A 797 9.57 2.52 14.08
CA LYS A 797 10.83 3.14 13.65
C LYS A 797 11.78 2.14 12.97
N ALA A 798 11.92 0.93 13.52
CA ALA A 798 12.75 -0.12 12.92
C ALA A 798 12.16 -0.63 11.59
N LYS A 799 10.84 -0.79 11.50
CA LYS A 799 10.14 -1.17 10.26
C LYS A 799 10.32 -0.12 9.16
N GLU A 800 10.21 1.15 9.52
CA GLU A 800 10.25 2.28 8.58
C GLU A 800 11.66 2.60 8.11
N ARG A 801 12.63 2.69 9.03
CA ARG A 801 13.99 3.15 8.70
C ARG A 801 14.97 2.04 8.36
N LEU A 802 14.86 0.87 9.01
CA LEU A 802 15.72 -0.29 8.71
C LEU A 802 15.08 -1.27 7.71
N GLY A 803 13.78 -1.14 7.41
CA GLY A 803 13.04 -2.16 6.67
C GLY A 803 12.83 -3.45 7.47
N TYR A 804 13.02 -3.41 8.80
CA TYR A 804 13.01 -4.60 9.64
C TYR A 804 11.63 -5.25 9.69
N LYS A 805 11.58 -6.55 9.35
CA LYS A 805 10.45 -7.43 9.60
C LYS A 805 10.97 -8.77 10.15
N PRO A 806 10.34 -9.34 11.19
CA PRO A 806 10.69 -10.66 11.67
C PRO A 806 10.61 -11.70 10.54
N ILE A 807 11.64 -12.52 10.39
CA ILE A 807 11.75 -13.56 9.37
C ILE A 807 11.41 -14.96 9.90
N VAL A 808 11.27 -15.10 11.22
CA VAL A 808 10.82 -16.31 11.90
C VAL A 808 9.70 -15.94 12.87
N SER A 809 8.60 -16.69 12.86
CA SER A 809 7.48 -16.46 13.77
C SER A 809 7.81 -16.92 15.20
N LEU A 810 7.08 -16.42 16.19
CA LEU A 810 7.28 -16.81 17.59
C LEU A 810 7.07 -18.32 17.81
N PRO A 811 6.01 -18.97 17.28
CA PRO A 811 5.85 -20.42 17.38
C PRO A 811 7.00 -21.22 16.75
N ASP A 812 7.43 -20.85 15.54
CA ASP A 812 8.54 -21.55 14.85
C ASP A 812 9.85 -21.41 15.63
N GLY A 813 10.10 -20.21 16.19
CA GLY A 813 11.27 -19.97 17.02
C GLY A 813 11.26 -20.83 18.29
N ILE A 814 10.10 -20.98 18.94
CA ILE A 814 9.96 -21.82 20.14
C ILE A 814 10.23 -23.28 19.81
N GLU A 815 9.65 -23.80 18.72
CA GLU A 815 9.85 -25.18 18.29
C GLU A 815 11.33 -25.49 18.01
N ARG A 816 12.01 -24.62 17.26
CA ARG A 816 13.45 -24.76 16.97
C ARG A 816 14.30 -24.72 18.24
N THR A 817 13.99 -23.78 19.13
CA THR A 817 14.71 -23.65 20.41
C THR A 817 14.54 -24.90 21.25
N MET A 818 13.30 -25.40 21.38
CA MET A 818 13.00 -26.58 22.19
C MET A 818 13.64 -27.85 21.62
N LYS A 819 13.58 -28.01 20.30
CA LYS A 819 14.29 -29.09 19.62
C LYS A 819 15.78 -29.05 19.94
N TRP A 820 16.42 -27.89 19.79
CA TRP A 820 17.84 -27.74 20.10
C TRP A 820 18.16 -28.10 21.57
N ILE A 821 17.36 -27.63 22.54
CA ILE A 821 17.55 -27.96 23.96
C ILE A 821 17.44 -29.47 24.20
N MET A 822 16.43 -30.12 23.64
CA MET A 822 16.20 -31.55 23.81
C MET A 822 17.31 -32.39 23.15
N ASP A 823 17.79 -31.97 21.97
CA ASP A 823 18.91 -32.61 21.27
C ASP A 823 20.21 -32.50 22.11
N GLN A 824 20.46 -31.35 22.75
CA GLN A 824 21.61 -31.19 23.66
C GLN A 824 21.50 -32.11 24.89
N GLU A 825 20.32 -32.20 25.51
CA GLU A 825 20.11 -33.08 26.67
C GLU A 825 20.26 -34.56 26.30
N ALA A 826 19.77 -34.98 25.14
CA ALA A 826 19.97 -36.33 24.62
C ALA A 826 21.47 -36.64 24.44
N ALA A 827 22.23 -35.74 23.82
CA ALA A 827 23.67 -35.89 23.63
C ALA A 827 24.46 -35.92 24.96
N GLU A 828 24.05 -35.14 25.97
CA GLU A 828 24.63 -35.19 27.31
C GLU A 828 24.34 -36.51 28.03
N ASN A 829 23.12 -37.04 27.89
CA ASN A 829 22.73 -38.31 28.50
C ASN A 829 23.45 -39.50 27.86
N GLU A 830 23.68 -39.47 26.54
CA GLU A 830 24.51 -40.46 25.84
C GLU A 830 25.97 -40.42 26.34
N LYS A 831 26.55 -39.22 26.51
CA LYS A 831 27.91 -39.05 27.06
C LYS A 831 28.04 -39.48 28.53
N LYS A 832 26.97 -39.43 29.32
CA LYS A 832 26.94 -39.92 30.72
C LYS A 832 26.70 -41.42 30.81
N SER A 833 26.14 -42.02 29.76
CA SER A 833 25.83 -43.45 29.67
C SER A 833 26.98 -44.25 29.04
N GLN A 834 27.88 -43.58 28.31
CA GLN A 834 29.20 -44.06 27.89
C GLN A 834 30.23 -43.79 29.00
#